data_AF-A0A9P0Q2Y6-F1
#
_entry.id   AF-A0A9P0Q2Y6-F1
#
_cell.length_a   1.000
_cell.length_b   1.000
_cell.length_c   1.000
_cell.angle_alpha   90.00
_cell.angle_beta   90.00
_cell.angle_gamma   90.00
#
_symmetry.space_group_name_H-M   'P 1'
#
loop_
_entity.id
_entity.type
_entity.pdbx_description
1 polymer ?
#
loop_
_entity_poly.entity_id
_entity_poly.type
_entity_poly.pdbx_seq_one_letter_code
_entity_poly.pdbx_strand_id
1 'polypeptide(L)'
;MGTEKKLFRLEQPHGPGNVYVAWQKGSGMYFATTGVDSMVNIFDRYGEVQERIRLSSLCQGFAWDNNGDLLAMISQTPELILWDANTNKKNTIDVGLKDVLSCLVWAKKVPILAIGTTKGNLSIYNHNTSKRTPVFGKHTKKVTCGAWNQENILALGSDDKTMSLSNAEGDTLRTIQLRGEPSEIQFSEMKTDERVGGENTISLVVGKKTLYLYNLLDPDNPIELAFQGFYGLIVNYKWYGDGYILIGFSNGYFISISTHIKEVGQELFQIRNHKNSLTDITINNVIGKAASCGDNTVKIHDLANLKETSTVLNLSQEAGVDQIHWSSDGQLLAVCTEGGSVNVYVSYMPLLTSVCPPRIAILSSLTEVSLYNYTSDKSKLNAVPVALEVEPSFLAIGPLHLAAGMNNNVWFYDLTKSQPGMDDLPLKLKSRQYLGTVSSIKVNAEYASVLFDGKILLHMIDQPEIVQEDRESIMFPDAENETMVITCHELTADFLVYATDMGHIIYFHMEDWARALEYRHAIGITSIFVDLAGTRLIFLDIKTKGYLFNAVLNEIIPIPDLPAKTYGITWDSNISDRNIFIAYDDHEIRTYAYISNSVDGVCVRKVGRTVLVSEQIPLLMYAGEVMSASSGGQLTQILLSTHDSMPIGIMDKDQTILETNFSKQLNLLRFNSAFSTCSTLKSKACLSKLAEEAMKHLEIETAIRAYKELEQVHMVWNLEGLLEVEEKKLLCGYINMFIQRYDKAQEWFLKSSEPVAALEMRRDLLQWDQALQLAKKMAPEQVALISREYGQQLEFIGNQSEALRHYEKALQEDLSPEHTFICKAGIARTNLHCGNYRHGMSIAIELDNKQLLRECAEILDKRKQLGEAAVLFEKCQQYDRAASNYIKLKNWAKVGELLPNVTSSKIHLQYAKAKESEKKYTEAVAAYEKAKDFDSVIRLQLEHLNNPEIAVELVQETKSVEGAKMVAKFFLGLNDITSAIKFLVLSKCSEEALDLAKRSGKMQLYGEILLDTFTEDEIKPHDFINVATYFEGERNYLLAGKYWFHAREYHKAMKHLLKAARSNAHEKEALTSAIDVVASSNDETLANNLIEFLLGETDGFPKDPKYLFRLYMARKQFRDASKSALIIANEEQVNGNYRNAHDVLFAMCQELKQNGIKIPYDMYASLMLLHSYILVRLHVKRGDHLKAARMLIRVANNISKFPSRSTHSEHSFDCLS
;
A
#
# COMPACT_ATOMS: atom_id res chain seq x y z
N MET A 1 -39.50 15.02 -7.37
CA MET A 1 -40.24 15.47 -8.57
C MET A 1 -41.03 14.27 -9.06
N GLY A 2 -42.35 14.36 -9.14
CA GLY A 2 -43.19 13.19 -9.45
C GLY A 2 -42.86 12.61 -10.83
N THR A 3 -42.56 11.31 -10.87
CA THR A 3 -42.25 10.52 -12.07
C THR A 3 -43.48 10.15 -12.89
N GLU A 4 -44.67 10.45 -12.38
CA GLU A 4 -45.93 9.97 -12.96
C GLU A 4 -46.32 10.81 -14.18
N LYS A 5 -45.98 10.30 -15.36
CA LYS A 5 -46.37 10.89 -16.64
C LYS A 5 -47.82 10.50 -16.95
N LYS A 6 -48.59 11.48 -17.43
CA LYS A 6 -49.92 11.23 -18.00
C LYS A 6 -49.75 10.42 -19.28
N LEU A 7 -50.33 9.23 -19.35
CA LEU A 7 -50.24 8.34 -20.52
C LEU A 7 -51.23 8.79 -21.60
N PHE A 8 -52.51 8.89 -21.24
CA PHE A 8 -53.56 9.38 -22.13
C PHE A 8 -54.74 10.03 -21.37
N ARG A 9 -55.64 10.68 -22.12
CA ARG A 9 -56.86 11.31 -21.64
C ARG A 9 -58.05 10.81 -22.46
N LEU A 10 -59.11 10.39 -21.80
CA LEU A 10 -60.42 10.19 -22.41
C LEU A 10 -61.32 11.36 -22.03
N GLU A 11 -61.63 12.23 -22.99
CA GLU A 11 -62.54 13.35 -22.79
C GLU A 11 -63.99 12.87 -22.93
N GLN A 12 -64.72 12.85 -21.81
CA GLN A 12 -66.16 12.52 -21.75
C GLN A 12 -66.55 11.25 -22.54
N PRO A 13 -65.94 10.07 -22.27
CA PRO A 13 -66.26 8.84 -23.01
C PRO A 13 -67.74 8.44 -22.93
N HIS A 14 -68.47 8.93 -21.93
CA HIS A 14 -69.90 8.68 -21.70
C HIS A 14 -70.76 9.96 -21.56
N GLY A 15 -70.23 11.12 -22.00
CA GLY A 15 -70.87 12.43 -21.81
C GLY A 15 -70.59 13.09 -20.44
N PRO A 16 -71.25 14.21 -20.12
CA PRO A 16 -71.05 14.93 -18.86
C PRO A 16 -71.70 14.18 -17.68
N GLY A 17 -70.90 13.87 -16.65
CA GLY A 17 -71.33 13.19 -15.43
C GLY A 17 -70.29 12.20 -14.92
N ASN A 18 -70.61 11.48 -13.83
CA ASN A 18 -69.67 10.54 -13.21
C ASN A 18 -69.38 9.35 -14.13
N VAL A 19 -68.11 8.95 -14.15
CA VAL A 19 -67.62 7.79 -14.89
C VAL A 19 -67.04 6.79 -13.90
N TYR A 20 -67.46 5.54 -14.03
CA TYR A 20 -66.95 4.43 -13.24
C TYR A 20 -65.96 3.61 -14.05
N VAL A 21 -64.91 3.12 -13.41
CA VAL A 21 -63.82 2.39 -14.06
C VAL A 21 -63.55 1.06 -13.35
N ALA A 22 -63.27 0.00 -14.12
CA ALA A 22 -62.78 -1.26 -13.60
C ALA A 22 -61.65 -1.83 -14.46
N TRP A 23 -60.48 -2.01 -13.85
CA TRP A 23 -59.32 -2.65 -14.47
C TRP A 23 -59.48 -4.17 -14.51
N GLN A 24 -58.97 -4.78 -15.58
CA GLN A 24 -58.82 -6.22 -15.69
C GLN A 24 -57.90 -6.73 -14.55
N LYS A 25 -58.32 -7.84 -13.94
CA LYS A 25 -57.51 -8.53 -12.91
C LYS A 25 -56.43 -9.39 -13.58
N GLY A 26 -55.26 -9.51 -12.95
CA GLY A 26 -54.14 -10.24 -13.54
C GLY A 26 -53.34 -9.39 -14.53
N SER A 27 -53.55 -9.57 -15.84
CA SER A 27 -52.72 -8.98 -16.90
C SER A 27 -52.79 -7.45 -17.00
N GLY A 28 -53.90 -6.84 -16.55
CA GLY A 28 -54.08 -5.39 -16.60
C GLY A 28 -54.17 -4.80 -18.01
N MET A 29 -54.36 -5.64 -19.03
CA MET A 29 -54.37 -5.22 -20.44
C MET A 29 -55.60 -4.38 -20.80
N TYR A 30 -56.75 -4.69 -20.21
CA TYR A 30 -57.98 -3.97 -20.47
C TYR A 30 -58.47 -3.17 -19.26
N PHE A 31 -59.19 -2.08 -19.53
CA PHE A 31 -60.03 -1.43 -18.55
C PHE A 31 -61.38 -1.06 -19.14
N ALA A 32 -62.42 -1.25 -18.34
CA ALA A 32 -63.79 -0.95 -18.73
C ALA A 32 -64.24 0.35 -18.06
N THR A 33 -65.01 1.15 -18.80
CA THR A 33 -65.65 2.36 -18.28
C THR A 33 -67.14 2.33 -18.54
N THR A 34 -67.92 2.96 -17.65
CA THR A 34 -69.36 3.17 -17.85
C THR A 34 -69.81 4.50 -17.26
N GLY A 35 -70.91 5.05 -17.76
CA GLY A 35 -71.47 6.32 -17.31
C GLY A 35 -72.96 6.45 -17.63
N VAL A 36 -73.39 7.68 -17.91
CA VAL A 36 -74.82 8.03 -18.07
C VAL A 36 -75.41 7.57 -19.41
N ASP A 37 -74.58 7.28 -20.40
CA ASP A 37 -74.97 6.92 -21.77
C ASP A 37 -75.47 5.46 -21.93
N SER A 38 -75.55 4.68 -20.85
CA SER A 38 -75.94 3.26 -20.86
C SER A 38 -75.01 2.38 -21.71
N MET A 39 -73.76 2.81 -21.92
CA MET A 39 -72.73 2.03 -22.61
C MET A 39 -71.68 1.54 -21.60
N VAL A 40 -71.06 0.42 -21.93
CA VAL A 40 -69.79 -0.01 -21.33
C VAL A 40 -68.75 -0.01 -22.45
N ASN A 41 -67.74 0.84 -22.31
CA ASN A 41 -66.64 0.92 -23.26
C ASN A 41 -65.45 0.15 -22.68
N ILE A 42 -64.85 -0.74 -23.48
CA ILE A 42 -63.66 -1.50 -23.12
C ILE A 42 -62.50 -0.90 -23.90
N PHE A 43 -61.52 -0.44 -23.16
CA PHE A 43 -60.29 0.15 -23.68
C PHE A 43 -59.12 -0.78 -23.41
N ASP A 44 -58.16 -0.73 -24.33
CA ASP A 44 -56.81 -1.25 -24.11
C ASP A 44 -56.05 -0.36 -23.12
N ARG A 45 -54.95 -0.85 -22.54
CA ARG A 45 -54.09 -0.14 -21.59
C ARG A 45 -53.51 1.17 -22.14
N TYR A 46 -53.51 1.34 -23.46
CA TYR A 46 -53.05 2.55 -24.17
C TYR A 46 -54.18 3.56 -24.47
N GLY A 47 -55.43 3.25 -24.11
CA GLY A 47 -56.60 4.12 -24.32
C GLY A 47 -57.30 3.95 -25.66
N GLU A 48 -56.93 2.94 -26.45
CA GLU A 48 -57.64 2.58 -27.67
C GLU A 48 -58.91 1.80 -27.38
N VAL A 49 -59.98 2.07 -28.14
CA VAL A 49 -61.28 1.41 -27.95
C VAL A 49 -61.25 0.03 -28.61
N GLN A 50 -61.42 -1.02 -27.81
CA GLN A 50 -61.54 -2.40 -28.30
C GLN A 50 -62.99 -2.77 -28.60
N GLU A 51 -63.90 -2.53 -27.64
CA GLU A 51 -65.33 -2.81 -27.83
C GLU A 51 -66.21 -1.75 -27.15
N ARG A 52 -67.38 -1.48 -27.74
CA ARG A 52 -68.43 -0.66 -27.13
C ARG A 52 -69.71 -1.47 -27.00
N ILE A 53 -70.10 -1.76 -25.77
CA ILE A 53 -71.24 -2.63 -25.46
C ILE A 53 -72.40 -1.76 -25.01
N ARG A 54 -73.48 -1.78 -25.79
CA ARG A 54 -74.72 -1.07 -25.44
C ARG A 54 -75.59 -1.92 -24.53
N LEU A 55 -75.92 -1.37 -23.37
CA LEU A 55 -76.87 -1.96 -22.44
C LEU A 55 -78.30 -1.46 -22.74
N SER A 56 -79.29 -2.21 -22.28
CA SER A 56 -80.71 -1.85 -22.37
C SER A 56 -81.10 -0.67 -21.47
N SER A 57 -80.31 -0.41 -20.42
CA SER A 57 -80.47 0.70 -19.48
C SER A 57 -79.12 1.06 -18.84
N LEU A 58 -79.12 2.02 -17.90
CA LEU A 58 -77.96 2.34 -17.08
C LEU A 58 -77.35 1.08 -16.43
N CYS A 59 -76.02 1.00 -16.47
CA CYS A 59 -75.25 -0.05 -15.82
C CYS A 59 -75.44 0.06 -14.30
N GLN A 60 -75.85 -1.02 -13.65
CA GLN A 60 -75.99 -1.07 -12.18
C GLN A 60 -74.74 -1.67 -11.52
N GLY A 61 -73.94 -2.43 -12.27
CA GLY A 61 -72.73 -3.06 -11.79
C GLY A 61 -71.98 -3.73 -12.92
N PHE A 62 -70.66 -3.65 -12.86
CA PHE A 62 -69.77 -4.36 -13.77
C PHE A 62 -68.50 -4.74 -13.01
N ALA A 63 -67.99 -5.95 -13.24
CA ALA A 63 -66.81 -6.44 -12.55
C ALA A 63 -66.11 -7.53 -13.34
N TRP A 64 -64.78 -7.54 -13.25
CA TRP A 64 -63.93 -8.61 -13.78
C TRP A 64 -63.87 -9.81 -12.84
N ASP A 65 -63.86 -11.00 -13.44
CA ASP A 65 -63.52 -12.25 -12.74
C ASP A 65 -62.08 -12.18 -12.18
N ASN A 66 -61.77 -13.03 -11.19
CA ASN A 66 -60.48 -13.04 -10.51
C ASN A 66 -59.30 -13.29 -11.45
N ASN A 67 -59.49 -14.10 -12.50
CA ASN A 67 -58.49 -14.38 -13.51
C ASN A 67 -58.38 -13.29 -14.58
N GLY A 68 -59.36 -12.37 -14.66
CA GLY A 68 -59.41 -11.32 -15.68
C GLY A 68 -59.95 -11.76 -17.04
N ASP A 69 -60.33 -13.02 -17.21
CA ASP A 69 -60.83 -13.54 -18.50
C ASP A 69 -62.20 -12.99 -18.87
N LEU A 70 -63.08 -12.77 -17.88
CA LEU A 70 -64.48 -12.40 -18.10
C LEU A 70 -64.83 -11.09 -17.41
N LEU A 71 -65.47 -10.20 -18.16
CA LEU A 71 -66.14 -9.00 -17.65
C LEU A 71 -67.64 -9.25 -17.60
N ALA A 72 -68.22 -9.20 -16.40
CA ALA A 72 -69.66 -9.25 -16.23
C ALA A 72 -70.26 -7.86 -16.10
N MET A 73 -71.42 -7.65 -16.71
CA MET A 73 -72.17 -6.39 -16.69
C MET A 73 -73.65 -6.69 -16.44
N ILE A 74 -74.28 -5.88 -15.59
CA ILE A 74 -75.71 -5.93 -15.31
C ILE A 74 -76.37 -4.57 -15.53
N SER A 75 -77.59 -4.62 -16.02
CA SER A 75 -78.44 -3.45 -16.20
C SER A 75 -79.73 -3.59 -15.38
N GLN A 76 -80.71 -2.72 -15.61
CA GLN A 76 -82.01 -2.85 -14.95
C GLN A 76 -82.83 -4.03 -15.49
N THR A 77 -82.42 -4.63 -16.61
CA THR A 77 -82.99 -5.87 -17.13
C THR A 77 -82.43 -7.10 -16.41
N PRO A 78 -83.17 -8.22 -16.39
CA PRO A 78 -82.72 -9.47 -15.76
C PRO A 78 -81.63 -10.23 -16.56
N GLU A 79 -80.98 -9.56 -17.52
CA GLU A 79 -79.96 -10.14 -18.38
C GLU A 79 -78.57 -9.84 -17.82
N LEU A 80 -77.75 -10.88 -17.71
CA LEU A 80 -76.32 -10.80 -17.45
C LEU A 80 -75.58 -10.78 -18.79
N ILE A 81 -74.75 -9.77 -19.01
CA ILE A 81 -73.87 -9.72 -20.18
C ILE A 81 -72.46 -10.07 -19.72
N LEU A 82 -71.87 -11.11 -20.31
CA LEU A 82 -70.48 -11.49 -20.13
C LEU A 82 -69.70 -11.13 -21.39
N TRP A 83 -68.53 -10.56 -21.22
CA TRP A 83 -67.56 -10.31 -22.28
C TRP A 83 -66.27 -11.08 -21.97
N ASP A 84 -65.79 -11.85 -22.94
CA ASP A 84 -64.58 -12.66 -22.82
C ASP A 84 -63.39 -11.94 -23.47
N ALA A 85 -62.35 -11.68 -22.67
CA ALA A 85 -61.14 -10.98 -23.06
C ALA A 85 -60.26 -11.75 -24.05
N ASN A 86 -60.30 -13.09 -24.01
CA ASN A 86 -59.47 -13.92 -24.88
C ASN A 86 -60.08 -14.08 -26.27
N THR A 87 -61.41 -14.11 -26.36
CA THR A 87 -62.13 -14.29 -27.62
C THR A 87 -62.75 -13.02 -28.19
N ASN A 88 -62.78 -11.92 -27.42
CA ASN A 88 -63.47 -10.66 -27.75
C ASN A 88 -64.93 -10.88 -28.15
N LYS A 89 -65.61 -11.81 -27.47
CA LYS A 89 -67.02 -12.14 -27.72
C LYS A 89 -67.88 -11.80 -26.51
N LYS A 90 -69.06 -11.25 -26.79
CA LYS A 90 -70.11 -11.03 -25.80
C LYS A 90 -71.16 -12.14 -25.80
N ASN A 91 -71.55 -12.56 -24.62
CA ASN A 91 -72.60 -13.55 -24.37
C ASN A 91 -73.64 -12.95 -23.42
N THR A 92 -74.92 -13.01 -23.79
CA THR A 92 -76.03 -12.60 -22.93
C THR A 92 -76.69 -13.83 -22.32
N ILE A 93 -76.85 -13.83 -21.01
CA ILE A 93 -77.37 -14.95 -20.22
C ILE A 93 -78.55 -14.45 -19.38
N ASP A 94 -79.67 -15.17 -19.41
CA ASP A 94 -80.78 -14.94 -18.49
C ASP A 94 -80.43 -15.51 -17.10
N VAL A 95 -80.44 -14.64 -16.09
CA VAL A 95 -80.09 -14.95 -14.70
C VAL A 95 -81.15 -15.83 -14.02
N GLY A 96 -82.34 -15.97 -14.62
CA GLY A 96 -83.45 -16.76 -14.09
C GLY A 96 -84.25 -16.04 -12.99
N LEU A 97 -84.01 -14.73 -12.81
CA LEU A 97 -84.74 -13.85 -11.91
C LEU A 97 -85.52 -12.83 -12.72
N LYS A 98 -86.73 -12.46 -12.29
CA LYS A 98 -87.57 -11.46 -13.00
C LYS A 98 -87.37 -10.03 -12.49
N ASP A 99 -86.62 -9.85 -11.41
CA ASP A 99 -86.44 -8.56 -10.75
C ASP A 99 -85.19 -7.83 -11.26
N VAL A 100 -85.17 -6.51 -11.03
CA VAL A 100 -84.04 -5.63 -11.36
C VAL A 100 -82.80 -6.07 -10.57
N LEU A 101 -81.71 -6.32 -11.28
CA LEU A 101 -80.41 -6.69 -10.73
C LEU A 101 -79.78 -5.47 -10.02
N SER A 102 -79.16 -5.68 -8.86
CA SER A 102 -78.67 -4.60 -8.00
C SER A 102 -77.19 -4.65 -7.67
N CYS A 103 -76.59 -5.84 -7.61
CA CYS A 103 -75.16 -6.01 -7.32
C CYS A 103 -74.63 -7.28 -7.96
N LEU A 104 -73.31 -7.34 -8.14
CA LEU A 104 -72.62 -8.42 -8.81
C LEU A 104 -71.25 -8.65 -8.17
N VAL A 105 -70.94 -9.89 -7.80
CA VAL A 105 -69.72 -10.24 -7.06
C VAL A 105 -69.15 -11.59 -7.54
N TRP A 106 -67.93 -11.55 -8.06
CA TRP A 106 -67.17 -12.74 -8.46
C TRP A 106 -66.50 -13.43 -7.27
N ALA A 107 -66.51 -14.76 -7.26
CA ALA A 107 -65.73 -15.56 -6.31
C ALA A 107 -64.22 -15.50 -6.64
N LYS A 108 -63.38 -15.70 -5.61
CA LYS A 108 -61.92 -15.55 -5.75
C LYS A 108 -61.22 -16.74 -6.39
N LYS A 109 -61.70 -17.98 -6.14
CA LYS A 109 -61.03 -19.21 -6.61
C LYS A 109 -61.82 -19.98 -7.67
N VAL A 110 -63.13 -20.00 -7.52
CA VAL A 110 -64.04 -20.78 -8.38
C VAL A 110 -64.70 -19.80 -9.36
N PRO A 111 -64.95 -20.18 -10.63
CA PRO A 111 -65.57 -19.31 -11.63
C PRO A 111 -67.09 -19.19 -11.40
N ILE A 112 -67.45 -18.67 -10.22
CA ILE A 112 -68.81 -18.47 -9.74
C ILE A 112 -69.06 -16.97 -9.55
N LEU A 113 -70.25 -16.55 -9.95
CA LEU A 113 -70.73 -15.19 -9.85
C LEU A 113 -72.02 -15.14 -9.03
N ALA A 114 -72.06 -14.29 -8.02
CA ALA A 114 -73.25 -13.97 -7.25
C ALA A 114 -73.91 -12.69 -7.80
N ILE A 115 -75.22 -12.75 -8.04
CA ILE A 115 -76.01 -11.64 -8.57
C ILE A 115 -77.19 -11.40 -7.62
N GLY A 116 -77.23 -10.21 -7.02
CA GLY A 116 -78.32 -9.80 -6.13
C GLY A 116 -79.37 -8.95 -6.86
N THR A 117 -80.59 -8.92 -6.34
CA THR A 117 -81.68 -8.08 -6.87
C THR A 117 -82.17 -7.03 -5.89
N THR A 118 -82.90 -6.06 -6.43
CA THR A 118 -83.61 -5.01 -5.67
C THR A 118 -84.67 -5.53 -4.70
N LYS A 119 -85.17 -6.76 -4.88
CA LYS A 119 -86.12 -7.41 -3.96
C LYS A 119 -85.47 -8.40 -2.99
N GLY A 120 -84.15 -8.48 -2.96
CA GLY A 120 -83.44 -9.38 -2.04
C GLY A 120 -83.34 -10.83 -2.51
N ASN A 121 -83.55 -11.09 -3.81
CA ASN A 121 -83.27 -12.39 -4.41
C ASN A 121 -81.79 -12.48 -4.80
N LEU A 122 -81.26 -13.70 -4.83
CA LEU A 122 -79.88 -14.00 -5.20
C LEU A 122 -79.89 -15.03 -6.34
N SER A 123 -78.99 -14.89 -7.30
CA SER A 123 -78.71 -15.94 -8.29
C SER A 123 -77.22 -16.21 -8.31
N ILE A 124 -76.85 -17.49 -8.26
CA ILE A 124 -75.48 -17.94 -8.37
C ILE A 124 -75.29 -18.57 -9.73
N TYR A 125 -74.37 -18.02 -10.49
CA TYR A 125 -74.04 -18.44 -11.84
C TYR A 125 -72.63 -19.03 -11.87
N ASN A 126 -72.49 -20.30 -12.28
CA ASN A 126 -71.19 -20.93 -12.50
C ASN A 126 -70.88 -20.92 -14.00
N HIS A 127 -69.81 -20.23 -14.39
CA HIS A 127 -69.48 -20.03 -15.79
C HIS A 127 -69.08 -21.34 -16.50
N ASN A 128 -68.19 -22.13 -15.88
CA ASN A 128 -67.70 -23.38 -16.49
C ASN A 128 -68.81 -24.40 -16.76
N THR A 129 -69.79 -24.50 -15.87
CA THR A 129 -70.90 -25.46 -16.00
C THR A 129 -72.15 -24.85 -16.62
N SER A 130 -72.19 -23.54 -16.83
CA SER A 130 -73.40 -22.77 -17.18
C SER A 130 -74.59 -23.02 -16.23
N LYS A 131 -74.35 -23.55 -15.02
CA LYS A 131 -75.37 -23.82 -14.01
C LYS A 131 -75.78 -22.51 -13.34
N ARG A 132 -77.09 -22.30 -13.25
CA ARG A 132 -77.71 -21.17 -12.52
C ARG A 132 -78.54 -21.68 -11.35
N THR A 133 -78.30 -21.14 -10.16
CA THR A 133 -79.01 -21.49 -8.94
C THR A 133 -79.71 -20.24 -8.39
N PRO A 134 -81.01 -20.04 -8.67
CA PRO A 134 -81.77 -18.93 -8.09
C PRO A 134 -82.18 -19.26 -6.65
N VAL A 135 -81.92 -18.32 -5.73
CA VAL A 135 -82.29 -18.35 -4.31
C VAL A 135 -83.24 -17.19 -4.04
N PHE A 136 -84.50 -17.53 -3.78
CA PHE A 136 -85.55 -16.54 -3.55
C PHE A 136 -85.69 -16.19 -2.07
N GLY A 137 -85.96 -14.91 -1.77
CA GLY A 137 -86.26 -14.43 -0.42
C GLY A 137 -85.06 -14.45 0.54
N LYS A 138 -83.84 -14.34 0.02
CA LYS A 138 -82.61 -14.30 0.85
C LYS A 138 -82.60 -13.08 1.77
N HIS A 139 -83.00 -11.93 1.23
CA HIS A 139 -83.19 -10.67 1.94
C HIS A 139 -84.59 -10.10 1.64
N THR A 140 -85.06 -9.20 2.49
CA THR A 140 -86.40 -8.58 2.34
C THR A 140 -86.38 -7.29 1.51
N LYS A 141 -85.19 -6.74 1.26
CA LYS A 141 -84.96 -5.52 0.48
C LYS A 141 -83.76 -5.70 -0.46
N LYS A 142 -83.40 -4.63 -1.18
CA LYS A 142 -82.29 -4.59 -2.13
C LYS A 142 -81.00 -5.13 -1.51
N VAL A 143 -80.32 -6.01 -2.25
CA VAL A 143 -78.95 -6.40 -1.93
C VAL A 143 -78.01 -5.31 -2.45
N THR A 144 -77.23 -4.70 -1.57
CA THR A 144 -76.41 -3.52 -1.88
C THR A 144 -74.97 -3.86 -2.22
N CYS A 145 -74.37 -4.78 -1.48
CA CYS A 145 -72.97 -5.15 -1.63
C CYS A 145 -72.76 -6.62 -1.22
N GLY A 146 -71.60 -7.16 -1.61
CA GLY A 146 -71.17 -8.47 -1.18
C GLY A 146 -69.71 -8.73 -1.48
N ALA A 147 -69.17 -9.78 -0.88
CA ALA A 147 -67.80 -10.23 -1.08
C ALA A 147 -67.70 -11.75 -0.93
N TRP A 148 -66.67 -12.34 -1.53
CA TRP A 148 -66.30 -13.74 -1.34
C TRP A 148 -64.96 -13.84 -0.61
N ASN A 149 -64.82 -14.84 0.25
CA ASN A 149 -63.53 -15.20 0.84
C ASN A 149 -62.80 -16.29 0.02
N GLN A 150 -61.58 -16.65 0.45
CA GLN A 150 -60.78 -17.72 -0.18
C GLN A 150 -61.32 -19.15 0.02
N GLU A 151 -62.31 -19.33 0.90
CA GLU A 151 -62.98 -20.61 1.17
C GLU A 151 -64.35 -20.72 0.46
N ASN A 152 -64.68 -19.76 -0.42
CA ASN A 152 -65.95 -19.65 -1.12
C ASN A 152 -67.18 -19.46 -0.21
N ILE A 153 -67.00 -18.69 0.86
CA ILE A 153 -68.08 -18.12 1.68
C ILE A 153 -68.45 -16.76 1.10
N LEU A 154 -69.73 -16.55 0.86
CA LEU A 154 -70.31 -15.32 0.33
C LEU A 154 -70.95 -14.51 1.47
N ALA A 155 -70.49 -13.28 1.67
CA ALA A 155 -71.17 -12.30 2.52
C ALA A 155 -71.99 -11.33 1.66
N LEU A 156 -73.26 -11.12 2.02
CA LEU A 156 -74.16 -10.17 1.35
C LEU A 156 -74.72 -9.17 2.35
N GLY A 157 -74.74 -7.90 1.98
CA GLY A 157 -75.39 -6.82 2.73
C GLY A 157 -76.67 -6.37 2.04
N SER A 158 -77.70 -6.03 2.83
CA SER A 158 -78.96 -5.53 2.31
C SER A 158 -79.48 -4.31 3.06
N ASP A 159 -80.30 -3.50 2.36
CA ASP A 159 -81.07 -2.37 2.91
C ASP A 159 -82.06 -2.78 4.02
N ASP A 160 -82.28 -4.08 4.23
CA ASP A 160 -83.02 -4.60 5.38
C ASP A 160 -82.21 -4.58 6.69
N LYS A 161 -80.99 -4.02 6.64
CA LYS A 161 -80.04 -3.90 7.76
C LYS A 161 -79.55 -5.25 8.25
N THR A 162 -79.49 -6.25 7.38
CA THR A 162 -78.89 -7.55 7.68
C THR A 162 -77.68 -7.83 6.81
N MET A 163 -76.75 -8.61 7.35
CA MET A 163 -75.69 -9.27 6.61
C MET A 163 -75.95 -10.78 6.61
N SER A 164 -75.98 -11.42 5.45
CA SER A 164 -76.08 -12.87 5.34
C SER A 164 -74.76 -13.50 4.90
N LEU A 165 -74.41 -14.64 5.51
CA LEU A 165 -73.29 -15.49 5.12
C LEU A 165 -73.84 -16.72 4.44
N SER A 166 -73.29 -17.06 3.28
CA SER A 166 -73.79 -18.14 2.43
C SER A 166 -72.66 -19.02 1.93
N ASN A 167 -72.96 -20.28 1.64
CA ASN A 167 -72.04 -21.16 0.91
C ASN A 167 -72.05 -20.83 -0.60
N ALA A 168 -71.21 -21.53 -1.37
CA ALA A 168 -71.13 -21.39 -2.82
C ALA A 168 -72.40 -21.80 -3.59
N GLU A 169 -73.33 -22.52 -2.94
CA GLU A 169 -74.62 -22.93 -3.54
C GLU A 169 -75.74 -21.94 -3.22
N GLY A 170 -75.50 -20.99 -2.31
CA GLY A 170 -76.42 -19.92 -1.93
C GLY A 170 -77.22 -20.18 -0.67
N ASP A 171 -76.98 -21.32 -0.01
CA ASP A 171 -77.59 -21.65 1.28
C ASP A 171 -77.11 -20.70 2.36
N THR A 172 -78.01 -20.26 3.23
CA THR A 172 -77.68 -19.36 4.34
C THR A 172 -76.99 -20.14 5.46
N LEU A 173 -75.72 -19.82 5.71
CA LEU A 173 -74.98 -20.29 6.88
C LEU A 173 -75.39 -19.48 8.12
N ARG A 174 -75.43 -18.14 8.02
CA ARG A 174 -75.80 -17.24 9.12
C ARG A 174 -76.43 -15.95 8.61
N THR A 175 -77.25 -15.32 9.46
CA THR A 175 -77.80 -13.97 9.23
C THR A 175 -77.54 -13.12 10.47
N ILE A 176 -76.98 -11.93 10.27
CA ILE A 176 -76.53 -11.01 11.32
C ILE A 176 -77.30 -9.70 11.17
N GLN A 177 -77.90 -9.23 12.26
CA GLN A 177 -78.63 -7.96 12.29
C GLN A 177 -77.68 -6.80 12.59
N LEU A 178 -77.73 -5.75 11.77
CA LEU A 178 -76.91 -4.55 11.88
C LEU A 178 -77.75 -3.35 12.35
N ARG A 179 -77.08 -2.34 12.92
CA ARG A 179 -77.71 -1.10 13.40
C ARG A 179 -78.06 -0.12 12.28
N GLY A 180 -77.54 -0.33 11.08
CA GLY A 180 -77.74 0.51 9.91
C GLY A 180 -77.54 -0.26 8.61
N GLU A 181 -77.61 0.44 7.49
CA GLU A 181 -77.43 -0.13 6.15
C GLU A 181 -75.95 -0.49 5.92
N PRO A 182 -75.65 -1.74 5.50
CA PRO A 182 -74.30 -2.17 5.17
C PRO A 182 -73.85 -1.69 3.79
N SER A 183 -72.58 -1.29 3.71
CA SER A 183 -71.87 -0.93 2.47
C SER A 183 -70.42 -1.41 2.53
N GLU A 184 -69.78 -1.63 1.38
CA GLU A 184 -68.35 -1.98 1.25
C GLU A 184 -67.94 -3.18 2.12
N ILE A 185 -68.43 -4.38 1.81
CA ILE A 185 -68.01 -5.60 2.52
C ILE A 185 -66.66 -6.07 1.97
N GLN A 186 -65.72 -6.43 2.86
CA GLN A 186 -64.44 -7.02 2.49
C GLN A 186 -64.11 -8.19 3.43
N PHE A 187 -63.41 -9.19 2.90
CA PHE A 187 -62.85 -10.30 3.67
C PHE A 187 -61.34 -10.12 3.81
N SER A 188 -60.83 -10.34 5.02
CA SER A 188 -59.42 -10.20 5.36
C SER A 188 -59.07 -11.04 6.60
N GLU A 189 -57.78 -11.07 6.95
CA GLU A 189 -57.28 -11.70 8.17
C GLU A 189 -56.96 -10.62 9.21
N MET A 190 -57.48 -10.78 10.44
CA MET A 190 -57.08 -9.96 11.58
C MET A 190 -55.76 -10.47 12.15
N LYS A 191 -54.89 -9.54 12.54
CA LYS A 191 -53.62 -9.89 13.18
C LYS A 191 -53.87 -10.46 14.58
N THR A 192 -53.53 -11.73 14.77
CA THR A 192 -53.61 -12.43 16.07
C THR A 192 -52.25 -13.03 16.44
N ASP A 193 -52.00 -13.29 17.74
CA ASP A 193 -50.73 -13.84 18.23
C ASP A 193 -50.47 -15.27 17.66
N GLU A 194 -51.53 -16.01 17.29
CA GLU A 194 -51.47 -17.30 16.60
C GLU A 194 -51.96 -17.15 15.16
N ARG A 195 -51.09 -17.34 14.16
CA ARG A 195 -51.48 -17.23 12.74
C ARG A 195 -52.40 -18.38 12.34
N VAL A 196 -53.70 -18.18 12.48
CA VAL A 196 -54.73 -19.03 11.88
C VAL A 196 -54.90 -18.57 10.44
N GLY A 197 -54.09 -19.12 9.53
CA GLY A 197 -54.12 -18.71 8.12
C GLY A 197 -55.53 -18.81 7.53
N GLY A 198 -55.98 -17.74 6.88
CA GLY A 198 -57.29 -17.67 6.22
C GLY A 198 -57.98 -16.30 6.38
N GLU A 199 -58.82 -15.93 5.40
CA GLU A 199 -59.64 -14.71 5.46
C GLU A 199 -60.85 -14.91 6.37
N ASN A 200 -60.59 -14.83 7.68
CA ASN A 200 -61.53 -15.20 8.73
C ASN A 200 -62.32 -14.00 9.29
N THR A 201 -62.02 -12.77 8.86
CA THR A 201 -62.72 -11.56 9.33
C THR A 201 -63.44 -10.87 8.18
N ILE A 202 -64.67 -10.47 8.45
CA ILE A 202 -65.49 -9.64 7.58
C ILE A 202 -65.47 -8.22 8.12
N SER A 203 -65.07 -7.27 7.29
CA SER A 203 -65.23 -5.85 7.56
C SER A 203 -66.35 -5.28 6.70
N LEU A 204 -67.11 -4.34 7.25
CA LEU A 204 -68.11 -3.60 6.50
C LEU A 204 -68.40 -2.23 7.14
N VAL A 205 -68.85 -1.28 6.33
CA VAL A 205 -69.27 0.04 6.81
C VAL A 205 -70.77 0.01 7.09
N VAL A 206 -71.17 0.45 8.28
CA VAL A 206 -72.58 0.54 8.69
C VAL A 206 -73.00 2.00 8.75
N GLY A 207 -74.04 2.35 7.99
CA GLY A 207 -74.64 3.70 7.99
C GLY A 207 -73.66 4.83 7.64
N LYS A 208 -72.58 4.53 6.91
CA LYS A 208 -71.48 5.45 6.55
C LYS A 208 -70.74 6.10 7.73
N LYS A 209 -70.89 5.58 8.95
CA LYS A 209 -70.31 6.21 10.17
C LYS A 209 -69.47 5.26 11.01
N THR A 210 -69.82 3.98 11.03
CA THR A 210 -69.13 2.98 11.85
C THR A 210 -68.52 1.91 10.97
N LEU A 211 -67.33 1.44 11.34
CA LEU A 211 -66.72 0.25 10.75
C LEU A 211 -67.03 -0.95 11.65
N TYR A 212 -67.61 -1.99 11.06
CA TYR A 212 -68.02 -3.21 11.75
C TYR A 212 -67.10 -4.35 11.33
N LEU A 213 -66.47 -5.01 12.31
CA LEU A 213 -65.60 -6.17 12.10
C LEU A 213 -66.25 -7.40 12.74
N TYR A 214 -66.42 -8.44 11.94
CA TYR A 214 -67.04 -9.70 12.33
C TYR A 214 -66.06 -10.85 12.09
N ASN A 215 -65.60 -11.48 13.16
CA ASN A 215 -64.71 -12.63 13.07
C ASN A 215 -65.54 -13.93 12.92
N LEU A 216 -65.24 -14.74 11.91
CA LEU A 216 -65.88 -16.05 11.71
C LEU A 216 -65.52 -17.05 12.81
N LEU A 217 -64.34 -16.90 13.42
CA LEU A 217 -63.85 -17.76 14.51
C LEU A 217 -64.45 -17.38 15.87
N ASP A 218 -64.73 -16.09 16.08
CA ASP A 218 -65.39 -15.57 17.29
C ASP A 218 -66.65 -14.75 16.91
N PRO A 219 -67.72 -15.44 16.51
CA PRO A 219 -68.92 -14.80 15.99
C PRO A 219 -69.76 -14.08 17.06
N ASP A 220 -69.52 -14.37 18.34
CA ASP A 220 -70.33 -13.85 19.44
C ASP A 220 -69.86 -12.45 19.87
N ASN A 221 -68.63 -12.03 19.50
CA ASN A 221 -68.02 -10.76 19.87
C ASN A 221 -67.64 -9.90 18.64
N PRO A 222 -68.62 -9.35 17.89
CA PRO A 222 -68.32 -8.41 16.82
C PRO A 222 -67.79 -7.08 17.37
N ILE A 223 -66.88 -6.45 16.62
CA ILE A 223 -66.26 -5.17 16.99
C ILE A 223 -66.89 -4.05 16.16
N GLU A 224 -67.45 -3.05 16.85
CA GLU A 224 -67.97 -1.81 16.25
C GLU A 224 -67.03 -0.64 16.56
N LEU A 225 -66.40 -0.09 15.52
CA LEU A 225 -65.57 1.10 15.61
C LEU A 225 -66.35 2.33 15.16
N ALA A 226 -66.59 3.25 16.11
CA ALA A 226 -67.23 4.53 15.85
C ALA A 226 -66.19 5.66 15.91
N PHE A 227 -66.19 6.52 14.89
CA PHE A 227 -65.20 7.59 14.75
C PHE A 227 -65.75 8.95 15.20
N GLN A 228 -64.85 9.87 15.50
CA GLN A 228 -65.23 11.22 15.93
C GLN A 228 -65.94 11.98 14.80
N GLY A 229 -67.00 12.71 15.14
CA GLY A 229 -67.85 13.36 14.15
C GLY A 229 -67.17 14.43 13.29
N PHE A 230 -66.01 14.96 13.71
CA PHE A 230 -65.28 15.97 12.95
C PHE A 230 -64.63 15.39 11.67
N TYR A 231 -64.40 14.08 11.60
CA TYR A 231 -63.87 13.43 10.39
C TYR A 231 -64.91 13.43 9.25
N GLY A 232 -66.20 13.39 9.55
CA GLY A 232 -67.28 13.31 8.57
C GLY A 232 -67.76 11.86 8.35
N LEU A 233 -68.31 11.59 7.16
CA LEU A 233 -68.78 10.24 6.78
C LEU A 233 -67.62 9.42 6.23
N ILE A 234 -67.65 8.09 6.45
CA ILE A 234 -66.73 7.15 5.81
C ILE A 234 -67.07 7.08 4.33
N VAL A 235 -66.08 7.40 3.50
CA VAL A 235 -66.18 7.37 2.04
C VAL A 235 -65.83 5.97 1.53
N ASN A 236 -64.66 5.47 1.90
CA ASN A 236 -64.16 4.15 1.54
C ASN A 236 -63.13 3.67 2.58
N TYR A 237 -62.85 2.37 2.60
CA TYR A 237 -61.78 1.80 3.43
C TYR A 237 -61.11 0.61 2.73
N LYS A 238 -59.83 0.38 3.04
CA LYS A 238 -59.03 -0.69 2.43
C LYS A 238 -58.10 -1.32 3.46
N TRP A 239 -57.99 -2.64 3.42
CA TRP A 239 -57.00 -3.40 4.18
C TRP A 239 -55.63 -3.32 3.53
N TYR A 240 -54.58 -3.24 4.36
CA TYR A 240 -53.20 -3.28 3.90
C TYR A 240 -52.27 -3.90 4.93
N GLY A 241 -51.12 -4.37 4.48
CA GLY A 241 -50.10 -4.99 5.32
C GLY A 241 -50.63 -6.19 6.12
N ASP A 242 -50.12 -6.36 7.33
CA ASP A 242 -50.45 -7.47 8.24
C ASP A 242 -51.57 -7.05 9.21
N GLY A 243 -52.79 -6.84 8.67
CA GLY A 243 -53.97 -6.53 9.47
C GLY A 243 -54.18 -5.04 9.81
N TYR A 244 -53.75 -4.11 8.96
CA TYR A 244 -54.05 -2.69 9.10
C TYR A 244 -55.20 -2.26 8.18
N ILE A 245 -55.97 -1.26 8.59
CA ILE A 245 -57.05 -0.69 7.78
C ILE A 245 -56.82 0.80 7.58
N LEU A 246 -56.86 1.23 6.31
CA LEU A 246 -56.90 2.63 5.92
C LEU A 246 -58.35 3.06 5.70
N ILE A 247 -58.77 4.17 6.31
CA ILE A 247 -60.13 4.69 6.24
C ILE A 247 -60.11 6.13 5.75
N GLY A 248 -60.89 6.45 4.72
CA GLY A 248 -61.06 7.79 4.19
C GLY A 248 -62.38 8.42 4.63
N PHE A 249 -62.35 9.68 5.05
CA PHE A 249 -63.51 10.44 5.48
C PHE A 249 -63.78 11.71 4.67
N SER A 250 -65.05 12.05 4.54
CA SER A 250 -65.54 13.12 3.67
C SER A 250 -64.94 14.50 3.92
N ASN A 251 -64.52 14.84 5.16
CA ASN A 251 -63.94 16.16 5.47
C ASN A 251 -62.43 16.26 5.16
N GLY A 252 -61.89 15.35 4.35
CA GLY A 252 -60.52 15.40 3.85
C GLY A 252 -59.49 14.62 4.66
N TYR A 253 -59.95 13.85 5.67
CA TYR A 253 -59.10 13.04 6.53
C TYR A 253 -59.00 11.61 6.01
N PHE A 254 -57.84 11.01 6.14
CA PHE A 254 -57.75 9.55 6.13
C PHE A 254 -56.85 9.09 7.28
N ILE A 255 -57.21 7.97 7.89
CA ILE A 255 -56.57 7.42 9.08
C ILE A 255 -56.16 5.98 8.83
N SER A 256 -55.16 5.51 9.56
CA SER A 256 -54.83 4.09 9.66
C SER A 256 -55.08 3.58 11.07
N ILE A 257 -55.72 2.42 11.17
CA ILE A 257 -56.02 1.74 12.43
C ILE A 257 -55.42 0.33 12.47
N SER A 258 -55.08 -0.11 13.68
CA SER A 258 -54.69 -1.49 13.96
C SER A 258 -55.91 -2.37 14.18
N THR A 259 -55.89 -3.60 13.65
CA THR A 259 -56.88 -4.64 13.97
C THR A 259 -56.35 -5.69 14.93
N HIS A 260 -55.16 -5.49 15.49
CA HIS A 260 -54.58 -6.39 16.48
C HIS A 260 -55.41 -6.36 17.76
N ILE A 261 -55.80 -7.53 18.31
CA ILE A 261 -56.76 -7.66 19.44
C ILE A 261 -56.42 -6.75 20.64
N LYS A 262 -55.13 -6.53 20.93
CA LYS A 262 -54.67 -5.67 22.04
C LYS A 262 -54.76 -4.16 21.77
N GLU A 263 -54.82 -3.76 20.50
CA GLU A 263 -54.75 -2.37 20.02
C GLU A 263 -55.92 -2.02 19.08
N VAL A 264 -56.97 -2.85 19.04
CA VAL A 264 -58.09 -2.67 18.11
C VAL A 264 -58.73 -1.31 18.32
N GLY A 265 -58.85 -0.57 17.23
CA GLY A 265 -59.46 0.77 17.25
C GLY A 265 -58.51 1.87 17.68
N GLN A 266 -57.22 1.57 17.94
CA GLN A 266 -56.21 2.61 18.09
C GLN A 266 -55.84 3.19 16.72
N GLU A 267 -55.89 4.52 16.63
CA GLU A 267 -55.45 5.28 15.46
C GLU A 267 -53.92 5.33 15.44
N LEU A 268 -53.30 4.57 14.53
CA LEU A 268 -51.85 4.55 14.35
C LEU A 268 -51.36 5.82 13.64
N PHE A 269 -52.20 6.34 12.73
CA PHE A 269 -51.89 7.48 11.90
C PHE A 269 -53.15 8.27 11.57
N GLN A 270 -53.03 9.60 11.59
CA GLN A 270 -54.07 10.52 11.14
C GLN A 270 -53.46 11.68 10.36
N ILE A 271 -54.06 12.03 9.23
CA ILE A 271 -53.68 13.22 8.45
C ILE A 271 -54.89 13.80 7.72
N ARG A 272 -54.92 15.13 7.61
CA ARG A 272 -55.85 15.83 6.73
C ARG A 272 -55.18 16.09 5.39
N ASN A 273 -55.39 15.17 4.45
CA ASN A 273 -54.80 15.31 3.11
C ASN A 273 -55.48 16.39 2.29
N HIS A 274 -56.79 16.53 2.41
CA HIS A 274 -57.58 17.46 1.61
C HIS A 274 -58.26 18.49 2.51
N LYS A 275 -58.33 19.74 2.04
CA LYS A 275 -58.90 20.86 2.78
C LYS A 275 -60.41 20.79 2.83
N ASN A 276 -61.09 20.52 1.71
CA ASN A 276 -62.55 20.61 1.67
C ASN A 276 -63.21 19.23 1.66
N SER A 277 -62.85 18.38 0.70
CA SER A 277 -63.50 17.08 0.56
C SER A 277 -62.55 15.99 0.05
N LEU A 278 -62.68 14.79 0.63
CA LEU A 278 -62.11 13.55 0.10
C LEU A 278 -63.24 12.76 -0.57
N THR A 279 -63.03 12.34 -1.81
CA THR A 279 -64.03 11.66 -2.63
C THR A 279 -63.78 10.15 -2.76
N ASP A 280 -62.52 9.71 -2.72
CA ASP A 280 -62.18 8.28 -2.73
C ASP A 280 -60.77 8.00 -2.19
N ILE A 281 -60.54 6.74 -1.79
CA ILE A 281 -59.23 6.19 -1.43
C ILE A 281 -59.02 4.80 -2.04
N THR A 282 -57.80 4.54 -2.48
CA THR A 282 -57.42 3.22 -3.00
C THR A 282 -56.03 2.83 -2.53
N ILE A 283 -55.73 1.54 -2.55
CA ILE A 283 -54.45 0.95 -2.16
C ILE A 283 -54.04 -0.05 -3.22
N ASN A 284 -52.75 -0.05 -3.56
CA ASN A 284 -52.15 -1.12 -4.32
C ASN A 284 -51.07 -1.80 -3.46
N ASN A 285 -51.33 -3.06 -3.10
CA ASN A 285 -50.45 -3.86 -2.26
C ASN A 285 -49.19 -4.36 -3.00
N VAL A 286 -49.20 -4.39 -4.34
CA VAL A 286 -48.04 -4.81 -5.15
C VAL A 286 -46.93 -3.76 -5.09
N ILE A 287 -47.30 -2.50 -5.27
CA ILE A 287 -46.36 -1.36 -5.21
C ILE A 287 -46.21 -0.78 -3.80
N GLY A 288 -47.03 -1.21 -2.84
CA GLY A 288 -47.01 -0.68 -1.48
C GLY A 288 -47.43 0.79 -1.37
N LYS A 289 -48.35 1.27 -2.21
CA LYS A 289 -48.79 2.69 -2.20
C LYS A 289 -50.28 2.82 -1.90
N ALA A 290 -50.64 3.94 -1.26
CA ALA A 290 -52.02 4.39 -1.04
C ALA A 290 -52.26 5.73 -1.74
N ALA A 291 -53.40 5.88 -2.39
CA ALA A 291 -53.79 7.12 -3.07
C ALA A 291 -55.07 7.66 -2.47
N SER A 292 -55.14 8.98 -2.33
CA SER A 292 -56.30 9.70 -1.82
C SER A 292 -56.68 10.83 -2.77
N CYS A 293 -57.97 10.98 -3.03
CA CYS A 293 -58.50 11.88 -4.03
C CYS A 293 -59.38 12.98 -3.41
N GLY A 294 -59.14 14.25 -3.76
CA GLY A 294 -59.91 15.38 -3.24
C GLY A 294 -59.38 16.74 -3.68
N ASP A 295 -60.21 17.77 -3.65
CA ASP A 295 -59.85 19.17 -3.97
C ASP A 295 -59.07 19.37 -5.29
N ASN A 296 -59.46 18.67 -6.36
CA ASN A 296 -58.75 18.65 -7.66
C ASN A 296 -57.29 18.11 -7.59
N THR A 297 -56.97 17.37 -6.54
CA THR A 297 -55.65 16.78 -6.33
C THR A 297 -55.74 15.29 -6.02
N VAL A 298 -54.74 14.55 -6.47
CA VAL A 298 -54.51 13.17 -6.04
C VAL A 298 -53.19 13.12 -5.28
N LYS A 299 -53.22 12.60 -4.06
CA LYS A 299 -52.03 12.46 -3.21
C LYS A 299 -51.72 10.99 -3.04
N ILE A 300 -50.48 10.62 -3.31
CA ILE A 300 -50.00 9.24 -3.15
C ILE A 300 -49.03 9.19 -1.98
N HIS A 301 -49.16 8.15 -1.17
CA HIS A 301 -48.42 7.89 0.06
C HIS A 301 -47.82 6.49 -0.01
N ASP A 302 -46.64 6.32 0.56
CA ASP A 302 -46.06 5.01 0.77
C ASP A 302 -46.73 4.33 1.98
N LEU A 303 -47.13 3.07 1.84
CA LEU A 303 -47.72 2.28 2.93
C LEU A 303 -46.71 2.01 4.06
N ALA A 304 -45.41 2.00 3.76
CA ALA A 304 -44.36 1.86 4.77
C ALA A 304 -44.27 3.10 5.68
N ASN A 305 -44.50 4.28 5.13
CA ASN A 305 -44.49 5.54 5.86
C ASN A 305 -45.54 6.53 5.36
N LEU A 306 -46.76 6.42 5.89
CA LEU A 306 -47.90 7.26 5.50
C LEU A 306 -47.70 8.77 5.78
N LYS A 307 -46.69 9.18 6.56
CA LYS A 307 -46.39 10.60 6.82
C LYS A 307 -45.83 11.32 5.60
N GLU A 308 -45.13 10.60 4.73
CA GLU A 308 -44.49 11.19 3.55
C GLU A 308 -45.42 11.06 2.35
N THR A 309 -45.79 12.20 1.76
CA THR A 309 -46.50 12.23 0.48
C THR A 309 -45.49 12.03 -0.64
N SER A 310 -45.56 10.89 -1.33
CA SER A 310 -44.64 10.54 -2.41
C SER A 310 -44.85 11.42 -3.64
N THR A 311 -46.11 11.59 -4.06
CA THR A 311 -46.49 12.39 -5.23
C THR A 311 -47.79 13.16 -4.99
N VAL A 312 -47.89 14.32 -5.60
CA VAL A 312 -49.10 15.13 -5.66
C VAL A 312 -49.39 15.44 -7.12
N LEU A 313 -50.49 14.92 -7.63
CA LEU A 313 -51.00 15.20 -8.97
C LEU A 313 -52.02 16.32 -8.88
N ASN A 314 -51.77 17.42 -9.58
CA ASN A 314 -52.67 18.59 -9.62
C ASN A 314 -53.44 18.61 -10.95
N LEU A 315 -54.77 18.52 -10.87
CA LEU A 315 -55.69 18.53 -12.00
C LEU A 315 -56.38 19.91 -12.10
N SER A 316 -55.60 20.96 -12.34
CA SER A 316 -56.11 22.35 -12.32
C SER A 316 -57.07 22.69 -13.46
N GLN A 317 -57.08 21.90 -14.53
CA GLN A 317 -57.91 22.13 -15.72
C GLN A 317 -59.28 21.44 -15.64
N GLU A 318 -59.61 20.74 -14.55
CA GLU A 318 -60.76 19.84 -14.48
C GLU A 318 -61.75 20.18 -13.35
N ALA A 319 -63.01 19.79 -13.56
CA ALA A 319 -64.09 19.98 -12.60
C ALA A 319 -64.15 18.78 -11.66
N GLY A 320 -63.53 18.89 -10.48
CA GLY A 320 -63.62 17.88 -9.42
C GLY A 320 -62.92 16.56 -9.76
N VAL A 321 -62.55 15.79 -8.75
CA VAL A 321 -62.07 14.43 -8.94
C VAL A 321 -62.92 13.51 -8.08
N ASP A 322 -63.49 12.47 -8.70
CA ASP A 322 -64.54 11.63 -8.12
C ASP A 322 -63.98 10.28 -7.65
N GLN A 323 -63.34 9.52 -8.54
CA GLN A 323 -62.86 8.16 -8.23
C GLN A 323 -61.42 7.92 -8.70
N ILE A 324 -60.73 7.02 -7.99
CA ILE A 324 -59.36 6.61 -8.32
C ILE A 324 -59.20 5.09 -8.26
N HIS A 325 -58.61 4.52 -9.31
CA HIS A 325 -58.40 3.08 -9.41
C HIS A 325 -57.04 2.75 -10.00
N TRP A 326 -56.25 1.96 -9.27
CA TRP A 326 -55.04 1.34 -9.82
C TRP A 326 -55.36 0.12 -10.66
N SER A 327 -54.54 -0.09 -11.68
CA SER A 327 -54.41 -1.39 -12.35
C SER A 327 -53.91 -2.44 -11.38
N SER A 328 -54.22 -3.70 -11.66
CA SER A 328 -53.88 -4.83 -10.79
C SER A 328 -52.37 -5.01 -10.59
N ASP A 329 -51.58 -4.67 -11.62
CA ASP A 329 -50.11 -4.66 -11.59
C ASP A 329 -49.51 -3.40 -10.92
N GLY A 330 -50.33 -2.37 -10.67
CA GLY A 330 -49.90 -1.09 -10.10
C GLY A 330 -49.16 -0.17 -11.06
N GLN A 331 -49.01 -0.54 -12.32
CA GLN A 331 -48.34 0.30 -13.31
C GLN A 331 -49.15 1.54 -13.67
N LEU A 332 -50.48 1.45 -13.72
CA LEU A 332 -51.38 2.51 -14.19
C LEU A 332 -52.34 2.96 -13.09
N LEU A 333 -52.57 4.27 -13.00
CA LEU A 333 -53.55 4.89 -12.11
C LEU A 333 -54.59 5.66 -12.94
N ALA A 334 -55.84 5.20 -12.92
CA ALA A 334 -56.96 5.91 -13.51
C ALA A 334 -57.56 6.89 -12.50
N VAL A 335 -57.77 8.13 -12.96
CA VAL A 335 -58.37 9.22 -12.20
C VAL A 335 -59.59 9.74 -12.97
N CYS A 336 -60.76 9.64 -12.34
CA CYS A 336 -62.03 10.05 -12.92
C CYS A 336 -62.47 11.40 -12.36
N THR A 337 -62.99 12.27 -13.22
CA THR A 337 -63.45 13.61 -12.82
C THR A 337 -64.97 13.72 -12.83
N GLU A 338 -65.51 14.66 -12.05
CA GLU A 338 -66.97 14.93 -12.04
C GLU A 338 -67.44 15.46 -13.40
N GLY A 339 -66.53 16.11 -14.15
CA GLY A 339 -66.75 16.54 -15.54
C GLY A 339 -66.79 15.40 -16.58
N GLY A 340 -66.63 14.14 -16.15
CA GLY A 340 -66.71 12.94 -16.97
C GLY A 340 -65.44 12.59 -17.72
N SER A 341 -64.29 13.20 -17.42
CA SER A 341 -63.02 12.83 -18.05
C SER A 341 -62.29 11.75 -17.26
N VAL A 342 -61.59 10.85 -17.96
CA VAL A 342 -60.72 9.82 -17.36
C VAL A 342 -59.27 10.10 -17.76
N ASN A 343 -58.40 10.32 -16.77
CA ASN A 343 -56.97 10.49 -16.96
C ASN A 343 -56.24 9.25 -16.44
N VAL A 344 -55.36 8.67 -17.26
CA VAL A 344 -54.54 7.53 -16.85
C VAL A 344 -53.08 7.97 -16.73
N TYR A 345 -52.49 7.71 -15.58
CA TYR A 345 -51.10 8.03 -15.23
C TYR A 345 -50.27 6.76 -15.09
N VAL A 346 -49.00 6.82 -15.48
CA VAL A 346 -48.03 5.76 -15.16
C VAL A 346 -47.54 5.95 -13.73
N SER A 347 -47.89 5.05 -12.82
CA SER A 347 -47.54 5.12 -11.39
C SER A 347 -46.25 4.38 -11.04
N TYR A 348 -45.97 3.29 -11.77
CA TYR A 348 -44.77 2.48 -11.61
C TYR A 348 -44.35 1.90 -12.96
N MET A 349 -43.05 1.89 -13.25
CA MET A 349 -42.50 1.26 -14.45
C MET A 349 -41.42 0.26 -14.01
N PRO A 350 -41.46 -1.00 -14.49
CA PRO A 350 -40.40 -1.95 -14.18
C PRO A 350 -39.07 -1.47 -14.81
N LEU A 351 -38.00 -1.49 -14.02
CA LEU A 351 -36.68 -1.11 -14.50
C LEU A 351 -36.06 -2.26 -15.30
N LEU A 352 -36.26 -2.25 -16.61
CA LEU A 352 -35.61 -3.19 -17.53
C LEU A 352 -34.35 -2.56 -18.13
N THR A 353 -33.23 -3.23 -17.93
CA THR A 353 -31.91 -2.75 -18.38
C THR A 353 -31.09 -3.89 -18.96
N SER A 354 -30.23 -3.56 -19.92
CA SER A 354 -29.22 -4.48 -20.43
C SER A 354 -27.97 -3.71 -20.82
N VAL A 355 -26.80 -4.35 -20.67
CA VAL A 355 -25.50 -3.71 -20.91
C VAL A 355 -24.65 -4.60 -21.81
N CYS A 356 -24.05 -4.00 -22.83
CA CYS A 356 -22.96 -4.57 -23.63
C CYS A 356 -21.96 -3.44 -23.85
N PRO A 357 -20.88 -3.35 -23.06
CA PRO A 357 -19.98 -2.20 -23.07
C PRO A 357 -19.52 -1.84 -24.50
N PRO A 358 -19.57 -0.55 -24.91
CA PRO A 358 -19.96 0.64 -24.13
C PRO A 358 -21.48 0.98 -24.13
N ARG A 359 -22.34 0.14 -24.71
CA ARG A 359 -23.78 0.42 -24.85
C ARG A 359 -24.59 -0.01 -23.62
N ILE A 360 -25.58 0.82 -23.29
CA ILE A 360 -26.54 0.60 -22.21
C ILE A 360 -27.95 0.78 -22.78
N ALA A 361 -28.83 -0.18 -22.58
CA ALA A 361 -30.22 -0.11 -22.98
C ALA A 361 -31.10 -0.04 -21.73
N ILE A 362 -32.05 0.91 -21.71
CA ILE A 362 -32.97 1.11 -20.59
C ILE A 362 -34.38 1.34 -21.13
N LEU A 363 -35.36 0.68 -20.53
CA LEU A 363 -36.77 0.98 -20.79
C LEU A 363 -37.11 2.38 -20.24
N SER A 364 -37.41 3.33 -21.12
CA SER A 364 -37.71 4.73 -20.76
C SER A 364 -39.20 5.04 -20.79
N SER A 365 -39.98 4.23 -21.51
CA SER A 365 -41.45 4.20 -21.53
C SER A 365 -41.92 2.76 -21.69
N LEU A 366 -43.20 2.46 -21.50
CA LEU A 366 -43.75 1.09 -21.60
C LEU A 366 -43.38 0.39 -22.92
N THR A 367 -43.25 1.13 -24.01
CA THR A 367 -42.93 0.61 -25.35
C THR A 367 -41.72 1.30 -25.98
N GLU A 368 -40.89 2.01 -25.22
CA GLU A 368 -39.70 2.68 -25.76
C GLU A 368 -38.46 2.35 -24.93
N VAL A 369 -37.39 1.95 -25.62
CA VAL A 369 -36.07 1.71 -25.04
C VAL A 369 -35.13 2.82 -25.44
N SER A 370 -34.50 3.47 -24.47
CA SER A 370 -33.44 4.43 -24.69
C SER A 370 -32.08 3.75 -24.67
N LEU A 371 -31.37 3.84 -25.79
CA LEU A 371 -30.00 3.38 -25.93
C LEU A 371 -29.02 4.52 -25.62
N TYR A 372 -28.07 4.24 -24.73
CA TYR A 372 -26.98 5.14 -24.37
C TYR A 372 -25.67 4.51 -24.81
N ASN A 373 -24.79 5.30 -25.39
CA ASN A 373 -23.42 4.91 -25.66
C ASN A 373 -22.51 5.63 -24.67
N TYR A 374 -21.85 4.89 -23.78
CA TYR A 374 -20.93 5.47 -22.83
C TYR A 374 -19.70 6.02 -23.56
N THR A 375 -19.41 7.31 -23.34
CA THR A 375 -18.18 7.95 -23.79
C THR A 375 -17.54 8.66 -22.61
N SER A 376 -16.21 8.71 -22.57
CA SER A 376 -15.46 9.38 -21.49
C SER A 376 -15.68 10.90 -21.48
N ASP A 377 -16.18 11.47 -22.59
CA ASP A 377 -16.53 12.89 -22.70
C ASP A 377 -17.89 13.17 -22.07
N LYS A 378 -17.87 13.74 -20.86
CA LYS A 378 -19.03 14.09 -20.00
C LYS A 378 -20.13 14.95 -20.67
N SER A 379 -19.89 15.47 -21.86
CA SER A 379 -20.78 16.47 -22.50
C SER A 379 -21.90 15.89 -23.36
N LYS A 380 -21.92 14.58 -23.69
CA LYS A 380 -22.91 14.00 -24.61
C LYS A 380 -23.27 12.54 -24.32
N LEU A 381 -24.03 12.27 -23.27
CA LEU A 381 -24.84 11.04 -23.19
C LEU A 381 -26.17 11.30 -23.90
N ASN A 382 -26.17 11.17 -25.23
CA ASN A 382 -27.39 11.29 -26.02
C ASN A 382 -28.14 9.96 -26.04
N ALA A 383 -29.41 9.97 -25.63
CA ALA A 383 -30.28 8.81 -25.73
C ALA A 383 -30.77 8.65 -27.18
N VAL A 384 -30.61 7.45 -27.75
CA VAL A 384 -31.24 7.05 -29.01
C VAL A 384 -32.49 6.25 -28.66
N PRO A 385 -33.71 6.77 -28.88
CA PRO A 385 -34.94 6.04 -28.58
C PRO A 385 -35.21 4.96 -29.64
N VAL A 386 -35.64 3.79 -29.19
CA VAL A 386 -36.06 2.66 -30.01
C VAL A 386 -37.48 2.30 -29.62
N ALA A 387 -38.41 2.46 -30.56
CA ALA A 387 -39.80 2.07 -30.38
C ALA A 387 -39.97 0.55 -30.50
N LEU A 388 -40.60 -0.05 -29.50
CA LEU A 388 -40.93 -1.47 -29.42
C LEU A 388 -42.39 -1.70 -29.81
N GLU A 389 -42.70 -2.88 -30.36
CA GLU A 389 -44.08 -3.24 -30.70
C GLU A 389 -44.91 -3.65 -29.49
N VAL A 390 -44.25 -4.19 -28.48
CA VAL A 390 -44.87 -4.75 -27.28
C VAL A 390 -44.07 -4.29 -26.08
N GLU A 391 -44.75 -4.16 -24.94
CA GLU A 391 -44.10 -3.95 -23.66
C GLU A 391 -43.20 -5.16 -23.33
N PRO A 392 -41.88 -4.96 -23.25
CA PRO A 392 -40.97 -6.06 -23.00
C PRO A 392 -41.06 -6.51 -21.54
N SER A 393 -40.95 -7.81 -21.32
CA SER A 393 -40.69 -8.40 -19.99
C SER A 393 -39.20 -8.56 -19.71
N PHE A 394 -38.38 -8.62 -20.76
CA PHE A 394 -36.93 -8.71 -20.69
C PHE A 394 -36.28 -8.01 -21.90
N LEU A 395 -35.01 -7.64 -21.72
CA LEU A 395 -34.22 -6.88 -22.69
C LEU A 395 -32.81 -7.47 -22.75
N ALA A 396 -32.23 -7.57 -23.95
CA ALA A 396 -30.83 -7.88 -24.17
C ALA A 396 -30.24 -6.98 -25.24
N ILE A 397 -29.03 -6.49 -25.01
CA ILE A 397 -28.26 -5.73 -26.00
C ILE A 397 -26.95 -6.44 -26.28
N GLY A 398 -26.59 -6.51 -27.55
CA GLY A 398 -25.26 -6.87 -28.02
C GLY A 398 -24.57 -5.71 -28.72
N PRO A 399 -23.41 -5.96 -29.35
CA PRO A 399 -22.65 -4.93 -30.04
C PRO A 399 -23.40 -4.33 -31.24
N LEU A 400 -24.19 -5.15 -31.94
CA LEU A 400 -24.88 -4.78 -33.19
C LEU A 400 -26.40 -4.91 -33.09
N HIS A 401 -26.92 -5.72 -32.16
CA HIS A 401 -28.33 -6.08 -32.09
C HIS A 401 -28.95 -5.74 -30.73
N LEU A 402 -30.24 -5.41 -30.74
CA LEU A 402 -31.09 -5.29 -29.56
C LEU A 402 -32.17 -6.36 -29.64
N ALA A 403 -32.42 -7.08 -28.55
CA ALA A 403 -33.50 -8.05 -28.43
C ALA A 403 -34.42 -7.64 -27.30
N ALA A 404 -35.72 -7.55 -27.58
CA ALA A 404 -36.77 -7.28 -26.62
C ALA A 404 -37.81 -8.40 -26.72
N GLY A 405 -38.37 -8.85 -25.60
CA GLY A 405 -39.32 -9.95 -25.66
C GLY A 405 -40.32 -10.00 -24.51
N MET A 406 -41.44 -10.67 -24.80
CA MET A 406 -42.52 -10.93 -23.86
C MET A 406 -42.88 -12.41 -23.93
N ASN A 407 -42.91 -13.08 -22.78
CA ASN A 407 -43.18 -14.52 -22.67
C ASN A 407 -42.25 -15.38 -23.53
N ASN A 408 -42.76 -15.94 -24.63
CA ASN A 408 -42.03 -16.80 -25.56
C ASN A 408 -41.69 -16.12 -26.90
N ASN A 409 -42.06 -14.84 -27.09
CA ASN A 409 -41.81 -14.10 -28.32
C ASN A 409 -40.69 -13.08 -28.10
N VAL A 410 -39.73 -13.06 -29.03
CA VAL A 410 -38.62 -12.09 -29.04
C VAL A 410 -38.56 -11.38 -30.38
N TRP A 411 -38.39 -10.07 -30.33
CA TRP A 411 -38.15 -9.20 -31.47
C TRP A 411 -36.70 -8.74 -31.46
N PHE A 412 -36.03 -8.91 -32.60
CA PHE A 412 -34.65 -8.46 -32.80
C PHE A 412 -34.63 -7.16 -33.63
N TYR A 413 -33.70 -6.28 -33.31
CA TYR A 413 -33.48 -5.00 -33.96
C TYR A 413 -31.99 -4.86 -34.29
N ASP A 414 -31.68 -4.56 -35.55
CA ASP A 414 -30.33 -4.25 -36.01
C ASP A 414 -30.05 -2.76 -35.81
N LEU A 415 -29.01 -2.46 -35.05
CA LEU A 415 -28.61 -1.11 -34.67
C LEU A 415 -27.68 -0.45 -35.70
N THR A 416 -27.24 -1.19 -36.73
CA THR A 416 -26.35 -0.69 -37.78
C THR A 416 -27.10 -0.14 -38.99
N LYS A 417 -28.29 -0.67 -39.27
CA LYS A 417 -29.12 -0.29 -40.42
C LYS A 417 -30.28 0.57 -39.94
N SER A 418 -30.58 1.65 -40.67
CA SER A 418 -31.79 2.44 -40.46
C SER A 418 -32.98 1.89 -41.25
N GLN A 419 -34.19 2.12 -40.75
CA GLN A 419 -35.40 1.77 -41.49
C GLN A 419 -35.54 2.64 -42.77
N PRO A 420 -35.95 2.05 -43.91
CA PRO A 420 -36.19 2.80 -45.14
C PRO A 420 -37.22 3.92 -44.92
N GLY A 421 -36.78 5.19 -45.03
CA GLY A 421 -37.64 6.38 -44.90
C GLY A 421 -37.63 7.08 -43.55
N MET A 422 -36.90 6.55 -42.56
CA MET A 422 -36.66 7.20 -41.25
C MET A 422 -35.17 7.12 -40.91
N ASP A 423 -34.43 8.19 -41.20
CA ASP A 423 -33.06 8.35 -40.73
C ASP A 423 -33.10 8.39 -39.18
N ASP A 424 -32.23 7.61 -38.52
CA ASP A 424 -32.05 7.44 -37.05
C ASP A 424 -32.78 6.30 -36.32
N LEU A 425 -33.73 5.57 -36.91
CA LEU A 425 -34.41 4.44 -36.24
C LEU A 425 -33.81 3.07 -36.64
N PRO A 426 -33.49 2.18 -35.68
CA PRO A 426 -32.89 0.88 -35.99
C PRO A 426 -33.83 -0.04 -36.77
N LEU A 427 -33.26 -0.83 -37.67
CA LEU A 427 -33.98 -1.76 -38.54
C LEU A 427 -34.56 -2.91 -37.72
N LYS A 428 -35.87 -3.11 -37.82
CA LYS A 428 -36.54 -4.27 -37.21
C LYS A 428 -36.23 -5.53 -38.02
N LEU A 429 -35.78 -6.59 -37.33
CA LEU A 429 -35.59 -7.93 -37.89
C LEU A 429 -36.84 -8.80 -37.64
N LYS A 430 -36.81 -10.06 -38.07
CA LYS A 430 -37.91 -11.01 -37.84
C LYS A 430 -38.08 -11.33 -36.35
N SER A 431 -39.33 -11.46 -35.91
CA SER A 431 -39.65 -11.99 -34.58
C SER A 431 -39.46 -13.51 -34.57
N ARG A 432 -39.06 -14.05 -33.42
CA ARG A 432 -38.87 -15.49 -33.20
C ARG A 432 -39.66 -15.93 -31.97
N GLN A 433 -40.36 -17.06 -32.11
CA GLN A 433 -41.10 -17.70 -31.03
C GLN A 433 -40.30 -18.91 -30.51
N TYR A 434 -40.19 -19.03 -29.19
CA TYR A 434 -39.51 -20.13 -28.50
C TYR A 434 -40.52 -21.14 -27.93
N LEU A 435 -40.01 -22.33 -27.60
CA LEU A 435 -40.82 -23.47 -27.15
C LEU A 435 -41.43 -23.26 -25.75
N GLY A 436 -40.78 -22.45 -24.92
CA GLY A 436 -41.20 -22.13 -23.55
C GLY A 436 -41.08 -20.63 -23.24
N THR A 437 -41.48 -20.25 -22.03
CA THR A 437 -41.30 -18.88 -21.54
C THR A 437 -39.82 -18.58 -21.36
N VAL A 438 -39.35 -17.53 -22.03
CA VAL A 438 -37.95 -17.11 -21.96
C VAL A 438 -37.67 -16.52 -20.59
N SER A 439 -36.72 -17.11 -19.87
CA SER A 439 -36.27 -16.61 -18.57
C SER A 439 -35.15 -15.59 -18.71
N SER A 440 -34.24 -15.78 -19.67
CA SER A 440 -33.17 -14.82 -19.98
C SER A 440 -32.68 -14.97 -21.40
N ILE A 441 -32.16 -13.88 -21.95
CA ILE A 441 -31.57 -13.82 -23.29
C ILE A 441 -30.26 -13.02 -23.23
N LYS A 442 -29.25 -13.47 -23.97
CA LYS A 442 -27.96 -12.80 -24.15
C LYS A 442 -27.62 -12.77 -25.63
N VAL A 443 -27.05 -11.66 -26.09
CA VAL A 443 -26.84 -11.40 -27.50
C VAL A 443 -25.41 -10.91 -27.72
N ASN A 444 -24.70 -11.52 -28.68
CA ASN A 444 -23.41 -11.02 -29.14
C ASN A 444 -23.55 -10.41 -30.56
N ALA A 445 -22.47 -10.34 -31.32
CA ALA A 445 -22.50 -9.74 -32.65
C ALA A 445 -23.37 -10.55 -33.65
N GLU A 446 -23.39 -11.88 -33.54
CA GLU A 446 -23.98 -12.77 -34.57
C GLU A 446 -25.02 -13.75 -34.01
N TYR A 447 -24.89 -14.14 -32.74
CA TYR A 447 -25.69 -15.17 -32.08
C TYR A 447 -26.48 -14.63 -30.89
N ALA A 448 -27.60 -15.29 -30.61
CA ALA A 448 -28.38 -15.13 -29.41
C ALA A 448 -28.41 -16.44 -28.63
N SER A 449 -28.22 -16.35 -27.31
CA SER A 449 -28.39 -17.42 -26.35
C SER A 449 -29.69 -17.15 -25.58
N VAL A 450 -30.61 -18.12 -25.58
CA VAL A 450 -31.93 -17.99 -24.97
C VAL A 450 -32.17 -19.13 -23.99
N LEU A 451 -32.39 -18.77 -22.73
CA LEU A 451 -32.72 -19.71 -21.65
C LEU A 451 -34.24 -19.80 -21.51
N PHE A 452 -34.78 -21.01 -21.56
CA PHE A 452 -36.18 -21.33 -21.26
C PHE A 452 -36.25 -22.71 -20.63
N ASP A 453 -37.08 -22.87 -19.60
CA ASP A 453 -37.32 -24.16 -18.91
C ASP A 453 -36.04 -24.94 -18.54
N GLY A 454 -34.96 -24.23 -18.15
CA GLY A 454 -33.69 -24.85 -17.77
C GLY A 454 -32.81 -25.34 -18.94
N LYS A 455 -33.15 -24.98 -20.18
CA LYS A 455 -32.41 -25.31 -21.41
C LYS A 455 -32.00 -24.04 -22.15
N ILE A 456 -30.87 -24.07 -22.84
CA ILE A 456 -30.37 -22.97 -23.66
C ILE A 456 -30.52 -23.32 -25.14
N LEU A 457 -31.07 -22.42 -25.94
CA LEU A 457 -30.94 -22.40 -27.39
C LEU A 457 -29.93 -21.33 -27.80
N LEU A 458 -28.84 -21.74 -28.42
CA LEU A 458 -27.90 -20.86 -29.11
C LEU A 458 -28.23 -20.87 -30.60
N HIS A 459 -28.42 -19.70 -31.22
CA HIS A 459 -28.70 -19.61 -32.66
C HIS A 459 -28.20 -18.29 -33.26
N MET A 460 -28.00 -18.27 -34.58
CA MET A 460 -27.70 -17.02 -35.31
C MET A 460 -28.91 -16.08 -35.35
N ILE A 461 -28.66 -14.77 -35.24
CA ILE A 461 -29.70 -13.72 -35.29
C ILE A 461 -30.12 -13.43 -36.74
N ASP A 462 -29.14 -13.15 -37.59
CA ASP A 462 -29.32 -12.97 -39.03
C ASP A 462 -28.93 -14.27 -39.76
N GLN A 463 -29.88 -14.89 -40.48
CA GLN A 463 -29.59 -16.04 -41.32
C GLN A 463 -29.07 -15.57 -42.69
N PRO A 464 -27.84 -15.90 -43.10
CA PRO A 464 -27.34 -15.57 -44.44
C PRO A 464 -28.11 -16.35 -45.52
N GLU A 465 -28.23 -15.79 -46.73
CA GLU A 465 -28.90 -16.44 -47.87
C GLU A 465 -28.19 -17.71 -48.37
N ILE A 466 -26.93 -17.93 -47.94
CA ILE A 466 -26.14 -19.12 -48.26
C ILE A 466 -26.03 -19.97 -46.99
N VAL A 467 -26.73 -21.09 -46.98
CA VAL A 467 -26.86 -22.01 -45.84
C VAL A 467 -25.56 -22.80 -45.65
N GLN A 468 -24.89 -22.60 -44.51
CA GLN A 468 -23.96 -23.59 -43.94
C GLN A 468 -24.73 -24.39 -42.89
N GLU A 469 -25.16 -25.61 -43.23
CA GLU A 469 -26.10 -26.42 -42.42
C GLU A 469 -25.59 -26.76 -41.00
N ASP A 470 -24.29 -26.64 -40.71
CA ASP A 470 -23.69 -27.13 -39.46
C ASP A 470 -23.65 -26.10 -38.29
N ARG A 471 -23.89 -24.80 -38.52
CA ARG A 471 -23.71 -23.72 -37.51
C ARG A 471 -24.94 -22.86 -37.22
N GLU A 472 -26.14 -23.32 -37.56
CA GLU A 472 -27.34 -22.48 -37.43
C GLU A 472 -27.86 -22.37 -35.99
N SER A 473 -27.94 -23.49 -35.27
CA SER A 473 -28.41 -23.52 -33.89
C SER A 473 -28.01 -24.80 -33.15
N ILE A 474 -27.87 -24.70 -31.83
CA ILE A 474 -27.59 -25.83 -30.93
C ILE A 474 -28.35 -25.66 -29.61
N MET A 475 -28.81 -26.77 -29.04
CA MET A 475 -29.54 -26.82 -27.77
C MET A 475 -28.66 -27.43 -26.68
N PHE A 476 -28.66 -26.82 -25.49
CA PHE A 476 -27.99 -27.34 -24.30
C PHE A 476 -28.98 -27.56 -23.15
N PRO A 477 -28.78 -28.57 -22.30
CA PRO A 477 -27.75 -29.62 -22.39
C PRO A 477 -28.04 -30.61 -23.54
N ASP A 478 -27.00 -31.28 -24.05
CA ASP A 478 -27.16 -32.32 -25.08
C ASP A 478 -28.05 -33.47 -24.56
N ALA A 479 -28.62 -34.26 -25.47
CA ALA A 479 -29.53 -35.36 -25.15
C ALA A 479 -28.96 -36.40 -24.15
N GLU A 480 -27.64 -36.47 -23.95
CA GLU A 480 -27.00 -37.34 -22.97
C GLU A 480 -27.11 -36.81 -21.51
N ASN A 481 -27.37 -35.52 -21.33
CA ASN A 481 -27.34 -34.80 -20.05
C ASN A 481 -28.70 -34.16 -19.69
N GLU A 482 -29.82 -34.73 -20.14
CA GLU A 482 -31.18 -34.18 -19.92
C GLU A 482 -31.55 -33.94 -18.44
N THR A 483 -30.84 -34.57 -17.50
CA THR A 483 -31.06 -34.38 -16.06
C THR A 483 -30.47 -33.07 -15.51
N MET A 484 -29.62 -32.36 -16.26
CA MET A 484 -29.02 -31.10 -15.82
C MET A 484 -29.94 -29.92 -16.09
N VAL A 485 -30.17 -29.08 -15.07
CA VAL A 485 -30.92 -27.84 -15.24
C VAL A 485 -29.94 -26.67 -15.31
N ILE A 486 -29.95 -25.96 -16.44
CA ILE A 486 -29.12 -24.77 -16.62
C ILE A 486 -29.76 -23.61 -15.85
N THR A 487 -29.01 -23.03 -14.92
CA THR A 487 -29.49 -21.96 -14.04
C THR A 487 -29.22 -20.58 -14.62
N CYS A 488 -28.07 -20.40 -15.28
CA CYS A 488 -27.65 -19.11 -15.81
C CYS A 488 -26.66 -19.29 -16.97
N HIS A 489 -26.57 -18.26 -17.82
CA HIS A 489 -25.67 -18.23 -18.96
C HIS A 489 -25.20 -16.81 -19.27
N GLU A 490 -24.04 -16.71 -19.90
CA GLU A 490 -23.46 -15.47 -20.40
C GLU A 490 -22.84 -15.74 -21.77
N LEU A 491 -22.91 -14.77 -22.66
CA LEU A 491 -22.40 -14.87 -24.03
C LEU A 491 -21.36 -13.78 -24.27
N THR A 492 -20.14 -14.17 -24.60
CA THR A 492 -19.07 -13.25 -25.02
C THR A 492 -18.94 -13.25 -26.54
N ALA A 493 -17.89 -12.60 -27.08
CA ALA A 493 -17.59 -12.66 -28.51
C ALA A 493 -17.34 -14.11 -28.96
N ASP A 494 -16.51 -14.84 -28.21
CA ASP A 494 -15.97 -16.13 -28.64
C ASP A 494 -16.57 -17.33 -27.88
N PHE A 495 -17.12 -17.11 -26.68
CA PHE A 495 -17.58 -18.18 -25.79
C PHE A 495 -19.04 -18.01 -25.35
N LEU A 496 -19.77 -19.12 -25.37
CA LEU A 496 -20.97 -19.30 -24.55
C LEU A 496 -20.56 -19.97 -23.25
N VAL A 497 -20.85 -19.33 -22.11
CA VAL A 497 -20.57 -19.88 -20.79
C VAL A 497 -21.88 -20.09 -20.06
N TYR A 498 -22.09 -21.28 -19.52
CA TYR A 498 -23.30 -21.57 -18.74
C TYR A 498 -22.99 -22.41 -17.50
N ALA A 499 -23.87 -22.29 -16.50
CA ALA A 499 -23.75 -23.03 -15.26
C ALA A 499 -25.03 -23.78 -14.91
N THR A 500 -24.89 -24.83 -14.10
CA THR A 500 -25.98 -25.74 -13.73
C THR A 500 -26.27 -25.75 -12.24
N ASP A 501 -27.45 -26.25 -11.89
CA ASP A 501 -27.89 -26.54 -10.52
C ASP A 501 -27.02 -27.59 -9.80
N MET A 502 -26.32 -28.43 -10.57
CA MET A 502 -25.35 -29.41 -10.08
C MET A 502 -23.93 -28.87 -9.92
N GLY A 503 -23.69 -27.60 -10.26
CA GLY A 503 -22.41 -26.91 -10.04
C GLY A 503 -21.42 -27.00 -11.21
N HIS A 504 -21.84 -27.46 -12.38
CA HIS A 504 -20.98 -27.46 -13.58
C HIS A 504 -20.91 -26.06 -14.19
N ILE A 505 -19.73 -25.65 -14.64
CA ILE A 505 -19.45 -24.46 -15.46
C ILE A 505 -18.86 -24.96 -16.77
N ILE A 506 -19.53 -24.67 -17.88
CA ILE A 506 -19.14 -25.16 -19.20
C ILE A 506 -18.88 -23.98 -20.11
N TYR A 507 -17.73 -24.02 -20.78
CA TYR A 507 -17.33 -23.10 -21.84
C TYR A 507 -17.50 -23.80 -23.19
N PHE A 508 -18.34 -23.22 -24.04
CA PHE A 508 -18.51 -23.63 -25.42
C PHE A 508 -17.89 -22.57 -26.34
N HIS A 509 -16.92 -22.97 -27.15
CA HIS A 509 -16.23 -22.09 -28.08
C HIS A 509 -16.99 -22.03 -29.41
N MET A 510 -17.32 -20.82 -29.84
CA MET A 510 -18.21 -20.63 -30.99
C MET A 510 -17.49 -20.78 -32.33
N GLU A 511 -16.22 -20.37 -32.44
CA GLU A 511 -15.48 -20.54 -33.71
C GLU A 511 -15.21 -22.01 -34.02
N ASP A 512 -14.88 -22.81 -33.00
CA ASP A 512 -14.65 -24.26 -33.15
C ASP A 512 -15.95 -25.08 -33.06
N TRP A 513 -17.04 -24.47 -32.63
CA TRP A 513 -18.33 -25.12 -32.39
C TRP A 513 -18.24 -26.35 -31.46
N ALA A 514 -17.43 -26.24 -30.40
CA ALA A 514 -17.10 -27.36 -29.52
C ALA A 514 -16.97 -26.92 -28.04
N ARG A 515 -17.11 -27.90 -27.13
CA ARG A 515 -16.85 -27.69 -25.69
C ARG A 515 -15.36 -27.48 -25.47
N ALA A 516 -14.99 -26.32 -24.93
CA ALA A 516 -13.60 -25.95 -24.66
C ALA A 516 -13.17 -26.36 -23.25
N LEU A 517 -14.00 -26.12 -22.23
CA LEU A 517 -13.67 -26.37 -20.83
C LEU A 517 -14.90 -26.74 -20.01
N GLU A 518 -14.72 -27.66 -19.07
CA GLU A 518 -15.71 -28.02 -18.06
C GLU A 518 -15.07 -27.99 -16.67
N TYR A 519 -15.69 -27.26 -15.75
CA TYR A 519 -15.32 -27.23 -14.34
C TYR A 519 -16.50 -27.66 -13.47
N ARG A 520 -16.26 -28.46 -12.43
CA ARG A 520 -17.30 -28.94 -11.50
C ARG A 520 -17.08 -28.40 -10.09
N HIS A 521 -18.01 -27.58 -9.63
CA HIS A 521 -18.11 -27.12 -8.25
C HIS A 521 -18.92 -28.11 -7.39
N ALA A 522 -18.67 -28.14 -6.07
CA ALA A 522 -19.35 -29.06 -5.16
C ALA A 522 -20.80 -28.65 -4.83
N ILE A 523 -21.18 -27.41 -5.10
CA ILE A 523 -22.48 -26.81 -4.80
C ILE A 523 -23.05 -26.26 -6.12
N GLY A 524 -24.37 -26.29 -6.27
CA GLY A 524 -25.05 -25.66 -7.41
C GLY A 524 -24.77 -24.18 -7.54
N ILE A 525 -24.79 -23.69 -8.78
CA ILE A 525 -24.48 -22.30 -9.13
C ILE A 525 -25.77 -21.58 -9.46
N THR A 526 -25.91 -20.35 -8.95
CA THR A 526 -27.11 -19.52 -9.14
C THR A 526 -26.93 -18.46 -10.23
N SER A 527 -25.76 -17.82 -10.28
CA SER A 527 -25.45 -16.76 -11.25
C SER A 527 -23.98 -16.75 -11.62
N ILE A 528 -23.67 -16.36 -12.86
CA ILE A 528 -22.31 -16.17 -13.38
C ILE A 528 -22.14 -14.77 -13.96
N PHE A 529 -20.92 -14.24 -13.89
CA PHE A 529 -20.53 -12.91 -14.38
C PHE A 529 -19.17 -12.99 -15.05
N VAL A 530 -19.14 -12.82 -16.37
CA VAL A 530 -17.94 -13.06 -17.18
C VAL A 530 -17.26 -11.73 -17.56
N ASP A 531 -15.94 -11.75 -17.60
CA ASP A 531 -15.09 -10.72 -18.22
C ASP A 531 -15.43 -10.55 -19.72
N LEU A 532 -15.30 -9.34 -20.27
CA LEU A 532 -15.39 -9.05 -21.70
C LEU A 532 -14.64 -10.06 -22.60
N ALA A 533 -13.46 -10.52 -22.18
CA ALA A 533 -12.63 -11.46 -22.92
C ALA A 533 -12.99 -12.94 -22.68
N GLY A 534 -13.92 -13.27 -21.79
CA GLY A 534 -14.28 -14.65 -21.46
C GLY A 534 -13.28 -15.40 -20.55
N THR A 535 -12.06 -14.89 -20.37
CA THR A 535 -10.99 -15.61 -19.65
C THR A 535 -11.23 -15.80 -18.15
N ARG A 536 -12.05 -14.94 -17.54
CA ARG A 536 -12.33 -14.92 -16.10
C ARG A 536 -13.84 -14.84 -15.88
N LEU A 537 -14.29 -15.56 -14.86
CA LEU A 537 -15.69 -15.65 -14.49
C LEU A 537 -15.81 -15.56 -12.98
N ILE A 538 -16.80 -14.82 -12.50
CA ILE A 538 -17.22 -14.86 -11.10
C ILE A 538 -18.55 -15.58 -11.03
N PHE A 539 -18.70 -16.53 -10.11
CA PHE A 539 -19.97 -17.22 -9.89
C PHE A 539 -20.39 -17.17 -8.43
N LEU A 540 -21.71 -17.24 -8.21
CA LEU A 540 -22.32 -17.35 -6.89
C LEU A 540 -22.91 -18.76 -6.72
N ASP A 541 -22.61 -19.40 -5.60
CA ASP A 541 -23.23 -20.68 -5.25
C ASP A 541 -24.64 -20.48 -4.66
N ILE A 542 -25.38 -21.57 -4.44
CA ILE A 542 -26.70 -21.55 -3.77
C ILE A 542 -26.62 -20.99 -2.33
N LYS A 543 -25.44 -21.00 -1.71
CA LYS A 543 -25.20 -20.44 -0.36
C LYS A 543 -24.75 -18.97 -0.41
N THR A 544 -24.92 -18.31 -1.55
CA THR A 544 -24.55 -16.92 -1.83
C THR A 544 -23.07 -16.57 -1.60
N LYS A 545 -22.18 -17.57 -1.66
CA LYS A 545 -20.73 -17.37 -1.66
C LYS A 545 -20.22 -17.14 -3.07
N GLY A 546 -19.33 -16.16 -3.22
CA GLY A 546 -18.72 -15.81 -4.50
C GLY A 546 -17.33 -16.40 -4.68
N TYR A 547 -17.08 -16.86 -5.90
CA TYR A 547 -15.81 -17.43 -6.33
C TYR A 547 -15.40 -16.81 -7.66
N LEU A 548 -14.12 -16.47 -7.80
CA LEU A 548 -13.50 -16.11 -9.07
C LEU A 548 -12.84 -17.35 -9.66
N PHE A 549 -13.24 -17.70 -10.88
CA PHE A 549 -12.69 -18.77 -11.68
C PHE A 549 -11.87 -18.19 -12.83
N ASN A 550 -10.61 -18.61 -12.92
CA ASN A 550 -9.74 -18.29 -14.05
C ASN A 550 -9.71 -19.50 -14.99
N ALA A 551 -10.34 -19.36 -16.16
CA ALA A 551 -10.50 -20.46 -17.12
C ALA A 551 -9.16 -20.90 -17.74
N VAL A 552 -8.17 -19.99 -17.84
CA VAL A 552 -6.86 -20.28 -18.44
C VAL A 552 -6.00 -21.14 -17.52
N LEU A 553 -5.99 -20.84 -16.22
CA LEU A 553 -5.21 -21.59 -15.22
C LEU A 553 -6.00 -22.76 -14.61
N ASN A 554 -7.31 -22.81 -14.86
CA ASN A 554 -8.25 -23.73 -14.21
C ASN A 554 -8.20 -23.66 -12.66
N GLU A 555 -8.10 -22.43 -12.13
CA GLU A 555 -7.99 -22.16 -10.69
C GLU A 555 -9.22 -21.41 -10.16
N ILE A 556 -9.64 -21.77 -8.94
CA ILE A 556 -10.72 -21.09 -8.21
C ILE A 556 -10.16 -20.35 -7.00
N ILE A 557 -10.61 -19.11 -6.83
CA ILE A 557 -10.26 -18.23 -5.72
C ILE A 557 -11.54 -17.75 -5.02
N PRO A 558 -11.69 -17.98 -3.71
CA PRO A 558 -12.82 -17.46 -2.96
C PRO A 558 -12.75 -15.93 -2.83
N ILE A 559 -13.88 -15.25 -2.98
CA ILE A 559 -13.96 -13.80 -2.81
C ILE A 559 -14.20 -13.48 -1.33
N PRO A 560 -13.29 -12.74 -0.66
CA PRO A 560 -13.45 -12.41 0.75
C PRO A 560 -14.52 -11.32 0.94
N ASP A 561 -15.31 -11.42 2.01
CA ASP A 561 -16.24 -10.37 2.46
C ASP A 561 -17.22 -9.89 1.37
N LEU A 562 -17.86 -10.83 0.67
CA LEU A 562 -18.95 -10.57 -0.28
C LEU A 562 -20.25 -10.18 0.49
N PRO A 563 -21.12 -9.28 -0.04
CA PRO A 563 -22.39 -8.97 0.60
C PRO A 563 -23.27 -10.22 0.73
N ALA A 564 -23.99 -10.35 1.85
CA ALA A 564 -24.83 -11.53 2.13
C ALA A 564 -25.91 -11.73 1.05
N LYS A 565 -26.42 -10.63 0.49
CA LYS A 565 -27.32 -10.59 -0.66
C LYS A 565 -26.68 -9.75 -1.77
N THR A 566 -26.00 -10.43 -2.69
CA THR A 566 -25.40 -9.78 -3.86
C THR A 566 -26.37 -9.86 -5.03
N TYR A 567 -26.76 -8.73 -5.62
CA TYR A 567 -27.67 -8.71 -6.78
C TYR A 567 -26.94 -8.80 -8.10
N GLY A 568 -25.72 -8.24 -8.18
CA GLY A 568 -24.94 -8.26 -9.41
C GLY A 568 -23.48 -7.93 -9.20
N ILE A 569 -22.69 -8.29 -10.21
CA ILE A 569 -21.25 -8.07 -10.28
C ILE A 569 -20.92 -7.51 -11.66
N THR A 570 -20.09 -6.47 -11.73
CA THR A 570 -19.64 -5.88 -13.00
C THR A 570 -18.13 -5.70 -13.02
N TRP A 571 -17.52 -6.07 -14.14
CA TRP A 571 -16.09 -5.90 -14.40
C TRP A 571 -15.80 -4.49 -14.93
N ASP A 572 -14.57 -3.99 -14.70
CA ASP A 572 -14.15 -2.75 -15.35
C ASP A 572 -14.04 -2.98 -16.86
N SER A 573 -14.69 -2.12 -17.63
CA SER A 573 -14.61 -2.15 -19.09
C SER A 573 -13.31 -1.51 -19.61
N ASN A 574 -12.59 -0.76 -18.78
CA ASN A 574 -11.32 -0.17 -19.14
C ASN A 574 -10.21 -1.24 -19.27
N ILE A 575 -9.47 -1.22 -20.38
CA ILE A 575 -8.43 -2.22 -20.69
C ILE A 575 -7.31 -2.20 -19.64
N SER A 576 -6.94 -1.04 -19.10
CA SER A 576 -5.88 -0.95 -18.10
C SER A 576 -6.28 -1.51 -16.73
N ASP A 577 -7.57 -1.57 -16.42
CA ASP A 577 -8.11 -1.93 -15.11
C ASP A 577 -8.91 -3.24 -15.15
N ARG A 578 -8.66 -4.10 -16.14
CA ARG A 578 -9.32 -5.41 -16.34
C ARG A 578 -9.34 -6.32 -15.10
N ASN A 579 -8.50 -6.06 -14.11
CA ASN A 579 -8.41 -6.82 -12.87
C ASN A 579 -9.39 -6.35 -11.79
N ILE A 580 -10.10 -5.25 -12.01
CA ILE A 580 -11.01 -4.65 -11.03
C ILE A 580 -12.45 -5.03 -11.37
N PHE A 581 -13.21 -5.36 -10.34
CA PHE A 581 -14.64 -5.59 -10.45
C PHE A 581 -15.37 -5.04 -9.22
N ILE A 582 -16.66 -4.83 -9.35
CA ILE A 582 -17.53 -4.42 -8.24
C ILE A 582 -18.62 -5.45 -8.01
N ALA A 583 -18.98 -5.64 -6.75
CA ALA A 583 -20.18 -6.37 -6.34
C ALA A 583 -21.07 -5.43 -5.54
N TYR A 584 -22.38 -5.47 -5.75
CA TYR A 584 -23.32 -4.55 -5.11
C TYR A 584 -24.51 -5.24 -4.46
N ASP A 585 -25.02 -4.60 -3.41
CA ASP A 585 -26.29 -4.89 -2.75
C ASP A 585 -27.26 -3.68 -2.88
N ASP A 586 -28.35 -3.64 -2.09
CA ASP A 586 -29.34 -2.54 -2.13
C ASP A 586 -28.80 -1.20 -1.59
N HIS A 587 -27.66 -1.21 -0.89
CA HIS A 587 -27.18 -0.09 -0.07
C HIS A 587 -25.72 0.30 -0.35
N GLU A 588 -24.91 -0.58 -0.92
CA GLU A 588 -23.49 -0.35 -1.16
C GLU A 588 -22.93 -1.10 -2.38
N ILE A 589 -21.89 -0.51 -2.95
CA ILE A 589 -20.98 -1.11 -3.91
C ILE A 589 -19.67 -1.43 -3.19
N ARG A 590 -19.19 -2.67 -3.31
CA ARG A 590 -17.86 -3.11 -2.87
C ARG A 590 -16.95 -3.28 -4.07
N THR A 591 -15.79 -2.63 -4.02
CA THR A 591 -14.76 -2.71 -5.07
C THR A 591 -13.73 -3.77 -4.71
N TYR A 592 -13.41 -4.65 -5.67
CA TYR A 592 -12.42 -5.70 -5.54
C TYR A 592 -11.35 -5.59 -6.62
N ALA A 593 -10.13 -6.00 -6.27
CA ALA A 593 -9.03 -6.15 -7.19
C ALA A 593 -8.56 -7.61 -7.20
N TYR A 594 -8.56 -8.20 -8.39
CA TYR A 594 -7.95 -9.50 -8.67
C TYR A 594 -6.45 -9.33 -8.87
N ILE A 595 -5.65 -9.99 -8.04
CA ILE A 595 -4.20 -9.94 -8.09
C ILE A 595 -3.71 -11.26 -8.67
N SER A 596 -3.34 -11.26 -9.94
CA SER A 596 -2.76 -12.43 -10.62
C SER A 596 -1.32 -12.68 -10.19
N ASN A 597 -0.54 -11.62 -10.01
CA ASN A 597 0.87 -11.66 -9.69
C ASN A 597 1.09 -11.12 -8.27
N SER A 598 1.34 -12.03 -7.34
CA SER A 598 1.79 -11.67 -6.00
C SER A 598 2.72 -12.73 -5.42
N VAL A 599 3.52 -12.28 -4.47
CA VAL A 599 4.43 -13.09 -3.67
C VAL A 599 3.70 -14.11 -2.79
N ASP A 600 2.41 -13.86 -2.48
CA ASP A 600 1.55 -14.75 -1.67
C ASP A 600 0.66 -15.66 -2.54
N GLY A 601 0.80 -15.61 -3.88
CA GLY A 601 -0.02 -16.36 -4.83
C GLY A 601 -1.17 -15.52 -5.43
N VAL A 602 -2.10 -16.19 -6.12
CA VAL A 602 -3.24 -15.52 -6.75
C VAL A 602 -4.31 -15.25 -5.70
N CYS A 603 -4.82 -14.02 -5.61
CA CYS A 603 -5.85 -13.68 -4.62
C CYS A 603 -6.79 -12.55 -5.09
N VAL A 604 -7.92 -12.42 -4.39
CA VAL A 604 -8.86 -11.30 -4.55
C VAL A 604 -8.84 -10.47 -3.28
N ARG A 605 -8.65 -9.16 -3.42
CA ARG A 605 -8.61 -8.22 -2.31
C ARG A 605 -9.76 -7.22 -2.40
N LYS A 606 -10.47 -7.01 -1.28
CA LYS A 606 -11.42 -5.91 -1.12
C LYS A 606 -10.67 -4.58 -1.01
N VAL A 607 -10.96 -3.65 -1.92
CA VAL A 607 -10.30 -2.33 -2.00
C VAL A 607 -11.08 -1.28 -1.22
N GLY A 608 -12.42 -1.27 -1.30
CA GLY A 608 -13.23 -0.25 -0.64
C GLY A 608 -14.74 -0.45 -0.77
N ARG A 609 -15.49 0.49 -0.20
CA ARG A 609 -16.96 0.54 -0.17
C ARG A 609 -17.44 1.92 -0.62
N THR A 610 -18.47 1.96 -1.45
CA THR A 610 -19.21 3.16 -1.84
C THR A 610 -20.68 2.96 -1.46
N VAL A 611 -21.31 3.94 -0.82
CA VAL A 611 -22.72 3.85 -0.42
C VAL A 611 -23.61 4.24 -1.60
N LEU A 612 -24.66 3.47 -1.85
CA LEU A 612 -25.69 3.75 -2.85
C LEU A 612 -26.82 4.56 -2.22
N VAL A 613 -27.39 5.47 -3.00
CA VAL A 613 -28.69 6.07 -2.68
C VAL A 613 -29.76 5.04 -3.07
N SER A 614 -30.76 4.81 -2.22
CA SER A 614 -31.71 3.69 -2.37
C SER A 614 -32.34 3.61 -3.76
N GLU A 615 -32.52 2.39 -4.27
CA GLU A 615 -33.10 2.04 -5.59
C GLU A 615 -32.26 2.32 -6.84
N GLN A 616 -30.94 2.41 -6.71
CA GLN A 616 -30.02 2.50 -7.85
C GLN A 616 -29.40 1.14 -8.18
N ILE A 617 -29.45 0.72 -9.46
CA ILE A 617 -28.82 -0.51 -9.95
C ILE A 617 -27.56 -0.16 -10.75
N PRO A 618 -26.36 -0.55 -10.29
CA PRO A 618 -25.12 -0.42 -11.06
C PRO A 618 -25.15 -1.26 -12.34
N LEU A 619 -24.86 -0.62 -13.48
CA LEU A 619 -24.94 -1.22 -14.81
C LEU A 619 -23.57 -1.42 -15.46
N LEU A 620 -22.80 -0.34 -15.59
CA LEU A 620 -21.51 -0.34 -16.30
C LEU A 620 -20.47 0.34 -15.42
N MET A 621 -19.27 -0.25 -15.32
CA MET A 621 -18.10 0.41 -14.72
C MET A 621 -17.06 0.69 -15.79
N TYR A 622 -16.57 1.93 -15.83
CA TYR A 622 -15.47 2.35 -16.70
C TYR A 622 -14.50 3.23 -15.92
N ALA A 623 -13.27 2.74 -15.72
CA ALA A 623 -12.19 3.46 -15.03
C ALA A 623 -12.57 4.00 -13.64
N GLY A 624 -13.50 3.34 -12.95
CA GLY A 624 -14.00 3.72 -11.64
C GLY A 624 -15.26 4.60 -11.61
N GLU A 625 -15.74 5.05 -12.77
CA GLU A 625 -17.05 5.66 -12.93
C GLU A 625 -18.10 4.57 -13.17
N VAL A 626 -19.14 4.54 -12.35
CA VAL A 626 -20.23 3.57 -12.43
C VAL A 626 -21.48 4.25 -12.95
N MET A 627 -21.96 3.81 -14.10
CA MET A 627 -23.29 4.17 -14.59
C MET A 627 -24.31 3.31 -13.85
N SER A 628 -25.27 3.96 -13.22
CA SER A 628 -26.36 3.33 -12.46
C SER A 628 -27.69 3.75 -13.03
N ALA A 629 -28.68 2.87 -13.01
CA ALA A 629 -30.05 3.20 -13.36
C ALA A 629 -30.93 3.34 -12.12
N SER A 630 -31.80 4.34 -12.14
CA SER A 630 -32.81 4.58 -11.12
C SER A 630 -34.15 3.98 -11.52
N SER A 631 -35.04 3.76 -10.54
CA SER A 631 -36.40 3.23 -10.74
C SER A 631 -37.28 4.04 -11.71
N GLY A 632 -36.90 5.27 -12.06
CA GLY A 632 -37.56 6.11 -13.07
C GLY A 632 -37.00 6.01 -14.49
N GLY A 633 -36.12 5.05 -14.78
CA GLY A 633 -35.47 4.90 -16.09
C GLY A 633 -34.40 5.95 -16.40
N GLN A 634 -33.96 6.73 -15.39
CA GLN A 634 -32.89 7.71 -15.55
C GLN A 634 -31.53 7.11 -15.20
N LEU A 635 -30.51 7.45 -16.00
CA LEU A 635 -29.11 7.13 -15.72
C LEU A 635 -28.47 8.17 -14.82
N THR A 636 -27.82 7.68 -13.77
CA THR A 636 -26.99 8.47 -12.87
C THR A 636 -25.55 7.94 -12.88
N GLN A 637 -24.60 8.86 -12.89
CA GLN A 637 -23.18 8.52 -12.83
C GLN A 637 -22.69 8.64 -11.39
N ILE A 638 -22.08 7.58 -10.88
CA ILE A 638 -21.53 7.49 -9.53
C ILE A 638 -20.03 7.28 -9.64
N LEU A 639 -19.23 8.17 -9.08
CA LEU A 639 -17.80 7.95 -8.94
C LEU A 639 -17.55 7.11 -7.70
N LEU A 640 -16.84 5.99 -7.85
CA LEU A 640 -16.51 5.14 -6.70
C LEU A 640 -15.59 5.89 -5.73
N SER A 641 -15.80 5.71 -4.43
CA SER A 641 -14.96 6.31 -3.38
C SER A 641 -13.47 5.93 -3.52
N THR A 642 -13.20 4.75 -4.09
CA THR A 642 -11.87 4.23 -4.38
C THR A 642 -11.18 4.95 -5.53
N HIS A 643 -11.94 5.53 -6.46
CA HIS A 643 -11.47 6.22 -7.67
C HIS A 643 -11.62 7.74 -7.59
N ASP A 644 -12.32 8.25 -6.58
CA ASP A 644 -12.48 9.67 -6.34
C ASP A 644 -11.12 10.35 -6.08
N SER A 645 -10.68 11.12 -7.07
CA SER A 645 -9.59 12.07 -6.97
C SER A 645 -10.19 13.47 -6.89
N MET A 646 -10.32 14.02 -5.67
CA MET A 646 -10.82 15.38 -5.52
C MET A 646 -9.98 16.37 -6.36
N PRO A 647 -10.61 17.31 -7.09
CA PRO A 647 -9.88 18.29 -7.88
C PRO A 647 -9.03 19.19 -6.97
N ILE A 648 -7.77 19.38 -7.39
CA ILE A 648 -6.73 20.10 -6.68
C ILE A 648 -7.14 21.58 -6.54
N GLY A 649 -7.35 22.02 -5.30
CA GLY A 649 -7.58 23.40 -4.93
C GLY A 649 -6.32 24.01 -4.32
N ILE A 650 -5.95 25.19 -4.81
CA ILE A 650 -4.68 25.88 -4.54
C ILE A 650 -4.47 26.15 -3.03
N MET A 651 -3.39 25.56 -2.49
CA MET A 651 -2.69 25.82 -1.21
C MET A 651 -3.05 24.94 0.02
N ASP A 652 -2.02 24.23 0.50
CA ASP A 652 -1.86 23.45 1.74
C ASP A 652 -2.73 22.21 1.99
N LYS A 653 -3.83 21.99 1.25
CA LYS A 653 -4.55 20.70 1.27
C LYS A 653 -3.94 19.62 0.36
N ASP A 654 -2.88 19.95 -0.38
CA ASP A 654 -2.38 19.10 -1.47
C ASP A 654 -1.64 17.84 -0.98
N GLN A 655 -0.85 17.90 0.10
CA GLN A 655 -0.02 16.75 0.49
C GLN A 655 -0.85 15.58 1.04
N THR A 656 -1.84 15.85 1.90
CA THR A 656 -2.69 14.79 2.48
C THR A 656 -3.63 14.18 1.43
N ILE A 657 -4.13 14.99 0.50
CA ILE A 657 -4.94 14.52 -0.63
C ILE A 657 -4.07 13.68 -1.58
N LEU A 658 -2.82 14.09 -1.85
CA LEU A 658 -1.90 13.32 -2.68
C LEU A 658 -1.46 12.01 -2.00
N GLU A 659 -1.24 11.99 -0.68
CA GLU A 659 -0.94 10.77 0.07
C GLU A 659 -2.13 9.79 0.11
N THR A 660 -3.36 10.31 0.26
CA THR A 660 -4.58 9.48 0.16
C THR A 660 -4.78 8.96 -1.26
N ASN A 661 -4.60 9.80 -2.29
CA ASN A 661 -4.63 9.37 -3.69
C ASN A 661 -3.57 8.32 -4.00
N PHE A 662 -2.34 8.49 -3.49
CA PHE A 662 -1.27 7.51 -3.58
C PHE A 662 -1.68 6.16 -2.97
N SER A 663 -2.26 6.18 -1.77
CA SER A 663 -2.76 4.95 -1.14
C SER A 663 -3.88 4.27 -1.94
N LYS A 664 -4.79 5.04 -2.53
CA LYS A 664 -5.85 4.53 -3.42
C LYS A 664 -5.25 3.90 -4.69
N GLN A 665 -4.31 4.57 -5.33
CA GLN A 665 -3.63 4.08 -6.54
C GLN A 665 -2.87 2.77 -6.28
N LEU A 666 -2.16 2.67 -5.15
CA LEU A 666 -1.51 1.42 -4.72
C LEU A 666 -2.53 0.29 -4.51
N ASN A 667 -3.66 0.59 -3.88
CA ASN A 667 -4.70 -0.42 -3.66
C ASN A 667 -5.37 -0.88 -4.96
N LEU A 668 -5.41 -0.03 -5.98
CA LEU A 668 -5.88 -0.33 -7.33
C LEU A 668 -4.78 -0.91 -8.25
N LEU A 669 -3.56 -1.15 -7.73
CA LEU A 669 -2.40 -1.67 -8.49
C LEU A 669 -1.93 -0.75 -9.64
N ARG A 670 -2.25 0.55 -9.57
CA ARG A 670 -1.84 1.55 -10.58
C ARG A 670 -0.44 2.09 -10.27
N PHE A 671 0.58 1.24 -10.37
CA PHE A 671 1.95 1.56 -9.94
C PHE A 671 2.60 2.73 -10.70
N ASN A 672 2.37 2.85 -12.01
CA ASN A 672 2.89 3.98 -12.80
C ASN A 672 2.32 5.34 -12.33
N SER A 673 1.00 5.40 -12.06
CA SER A 673 0.35 6.58 -11.52
C SER A 673 0.85 6.89 -10.10
N ALA A 674 1.02 5.85 -9.27
CA ALA A 674 1.55 5.97 -7.91
C ALA A 674 3.00 6.50 -7.91
N PHE A 675 3.84 6.07 -8.86
CA PHE A 675 5.19 6.59 -9.04
C PHE A 675 5.18 8.09 -9.39
N SER A 676 4.35 8.49 -10.37
CA SER A 676 4.23 9.91 -10.75
C SER A 676 3.77 10.78 -9.58
N THR A 677 2.86 10.27 -8.75
CA THR A 677 2.36 10.95 -7.55
C THR A 677 3.46 11.05 -6.49
N CYS A 678 4.28 10.01 -6.31
CA CYS A 678 5.46 10.05 -5.45
C CYS A 678 6.50 11.07 -5.92
N SER A 679 6.76 11.17 -7.23
CA SER A 679 7.68 12.15 -7.81
C SER A 679 7.20 13.59 -7.54
N THR A 680 5.88 13.83 -7.56
CA THR A 680 5.31 15.13 -7.18
C THR A 680 5.41 15.42 -5.68
N LEU A 681 5.18 14.41 -4.84
CA LEU A 681 5.25 14.52 -3.37
C LEU A 681 6.69 14.65 -2.84
N LYS A 682 7.70 14.17 -3.59
CA LYS A 682 9.11 14.09 -3.18
C LYS A 682 9.34 13.45 -1.79
N SER A 683 8.42 12.57 -1.36
CA SER A 683 8.47 11.91 -0.06
C SER A 683 9.19 10.57 -0.15
N LYS A 684 10.32 10.44 0.55
CA LYS A 684 11.09 9.18 0.62
C LYS A 684 10.26 8.03 1.22
N ALA A 685 9.36 8.31 2.16
CA ALA A 685 8.52 7.31 2.80
C ALA A 685 7.43 6.74 1.86
N CYS A 686 6.90 7.55 0.94
CA CYS A 686 5.97 7.06 -0.07
C CYS A 686 6.69 6.23 -1.14
N LEU A 687 7.89 6.66 -1.56
CA LEU A 687 8.73 5.89 -2.49
C LEU A 687 9.14 4.53 -1.91
N SER A 688 9.48 4.44 -0.62
CA SER A 688 9.80 3.15 0.01
C SER A 688 8.58 2.22 0.05
N LYS A 689 7.40 2.76 0.40
CA LYS A 689 6.14 2.00 0.34
C LYS A 689 5.82 1.51 -1.07
N LEU A 690 5.99 2.37 -2.08
CA LEU A 690 5.80 2.00 -3.48
C LEU A 690 6.73 0.87 -3.89
N ALA A 691 8.02 0.95 -3.52
CA ALA A 691 9.02 -0.07 -3.84
C ALA A 691 8.68 -1.42 -3.19
N GLU A 692 8.31 -1.42 -1.91
CA GLU A 692 7.89 -2.62 -1.18
C GLU A 692 6.63 -3.26 -1.76
N GLU A 693 5.59 -2.47 -2.07
CA GLU A 693 4.35 -2.98 -2.67
C GLU A 693 4.57 -3.47 -4.11
N ALA A 694 5.39 -2.77 -4.90
CA ALA A 694 5.75 -3.23 -6.24
C ALA A 694 6.46 -4.59 -6.19
N MET A 695 7.39 -4.79 -5.26
CA MET A 695 8.00 -6.11 -5.03
C MET A 695 6.96 -7.18 -4.65
N LYS A 696 6.06 -6.89 -3.71
CA LYS A 696 4.99 -7.84 -3.30
C LYS A 696 4.10 -8.27 -4.47
N HIS A 697 3.94 -7.42 -5.47
CA HIS A 697 3.15 -7.67 -6.67
C HIS A 697 3.97 -8.15 -7.88
N LEU A 698 5.25 -8.48 -7.69
CA LEU A 698 6.18 -8.94 -8.74
C LEU A 698 6.42 -7.89 -9.84
N GLU A 699 6.17 -6.60 -9.57
CA GLU A 699 6.42 -5.48 -10.48
C GLU A 699 7.87 -4.98 -10.33
N ILE A 700 8.81 -5.82 -10.76
CA ILE A 700 10.26 -5.62 -10.55
C ILE A 700 10.75 -4.31 -11.18
N GLU A 701 10.29 -3.96 -12.38
CA GLU A 701 10.72 -2.73 -13.05
C GLU A 701 10.36 -1.47 -12.25
N THR A 702 9.14 -1.42 -11.72
CA THR A 702 8.68 -0.27 -10.94
C THR A 702 9.42 -0.20 -9.60
N ALA A 703 9.71 -1.35 -8.99
CA ALA A 703 10.53 -1.43 -7.79
C ALA A 703 11.97 -0.93 -8.05
N ILE A 704 12.61 -1.33 -9.16
CA ILE A 704 13.94 -0.85 -9.56
C ILE A 704 13.93 0.68 -9.74
N ARG A 705 12.93 1.24 -10.43
CA ARG A 705 12.81 2.70 -10.60
C ARG A 705 12.67 3.41 -9.25
N ALA A 706 11.86 2.88 -8.34
CA ALA A 706 11.69 3.45 -7.01
C ALA A 706 12.96 3.35 -6.15
N TYR A 707 13.68 2.22 -6.17
CA TYR A 707 14.94 2.06 -5.43
C TYR A 707 16.10 2.88 -6.00
N LYS A 708 16.10 3.16 -7.32
CA LYS A 708 17.04 4.09 -7.95
C LYS A 708 16.86 5.52 -7.41
N GLU A 709 15.61 6.00 -7.31
CA GLU A 709 15.28 7.31 -6.69
C GLU A 709 15.56 7.36 -5.18
N LEU A 710 15.53 6.21 -4.49
CA LEU A 710 15.90 6.10 -3.07
C LEU A 710 17.42 5.97 -2.84
N GLU A 711 18.23 5.89 -3.90
CA GLU A 711 19.69 5.69 -3.86
C GLU A 711 20.12 4.37 -3.17
N GLN A 712 19.27 3.34 -3.16
CA GLN A 712 19.56 2.03 -2.56
C GLN A 712 20.19 1.06 -3.57
N VAL A 713 21.48 1.25 -3.86
CA VAL A 713 22.24 0.52 -4.91
C VAL A 713 22.17 -1.00 -4.74
N HIS A 714 22.26 -1.51 -3.52
CA HIS A 714 22.24 -2.96 -3.25
C HIS A 714 20.92 -3.63 -3.68
N MET A 715 19.77 -3.02 -3.42
CA MET A 715 18.47 -3.54 -3.85
C MET A 715 18.34 -3.49 -5.37
N VAL A 716 18.86 -2.43 -6.00
CA VAL A 716 18.86 -2.31 -7.46
C VAL A 716 19.64 -3.44 -8.11
N TRP A 717 20.87 -3.72 -7.66
CA TRP A 717 21.67 -4.83 -8.21
C TRP A 717 21.03 -6.19 -8.00
N ASN A 718 20.45 -6.43 -6.82
CA ASN A 718 19.74 -7.67 -6.52
C ASN A 718 18.50 -7.86 -7.41
N LEU A 719 17.71 -6.80 -7.63
CA LEU A 719 16.51 -6.86 -8.48
C LEU A 719 16.85 -6.93 -9.97
N GLU A 720 17.92 -6.26 -10.41
CA GLU A 720 18.41 -6.37 -11.79
C GLU A 720 18.84 -7.81 -12.12
N GLY A 721 19.43 -8.53 -11.15
CA GLY A 721 19.72 -9.96 -11.29
C GLY A 721 18.49 -10.88 -11.40
N LEU A 722 17.29 -10.40 -11.00
CA LEU A 722 16.05 -11.16 -11.09
C LEU A 722 15.26 -10.92 -12.40
N LEU A 723 15.66 -9.93 -13.21
CA LEU A 723 14.94 -9.62 -14.47
C LEU A 723 14.98 -10.76 -15.48
N GLU A 724 16.01 -11.60 -15.43
CA GLU A 724 16.17 -12.77 -16.31
C GLU A 724 15.41 -14.01 -15.81
N VAL A 725 14.84 -13.96 -14.59
CA VAL A 725 14.14 -15.11 -13.99
C VAL A 725 12.69 -15.14 -14.45
N GLU A 726 12.38 -16.01 -15.42
CA GLU A 726 11.02 -16.20 -15.92
C GLU A 726 10.14 -17.05 -14.98
N GLU A 727 10.75 -17.93 -14.16
CA GLU A 727 9.98 -18.81 -13.29
C GLU A 727 9.38 -18.04 -12.10
N LYS A 728 8.05 -17.87 -12.12
CA LYS A 728 7.29 -17.15 -11.08
C LYS A 728 7.54 -17.66 -9.65
N LYS A 729 7.66 -18.97 -9.45
CA LYS A 729 7.87 -19.55 -8.11
C LYS A 729 9.24 -19.21 -7.55
N LEU A 730 10.27 -19.33 -8.38
CA LEU A 730 11.65 -18.97 -8.02
C LEU A 730 11.74 -17.47 -7.72
N LEU A 731 11.12 -16.65 -8.56
CA LEU A 731 11.01 -15.21 -8.35
C LEU A 731 10.30 -14.87 -7.02
N CYS A 732 9.18 -15.52 -6.71
CA CYS A 732 8.50 -15.38 -5.42
C CYS A 732 9.40 -15.77 -4.24
N GLY A 733 10.26 -16.79 -4.39
CA GLY A 733 11.24 -17.20 -3.40
C GLY A 733 12.24 -16.08 -3.09
N TYR A 734 12.92 -15.55 -4.13
CA TYR A 734 13.90 -14.48 -3.98
C TYR A 734 13.28 -13.17 -3.46
N ILE A 735 12.10 -12.79 -3.94
CA ILE A 735 11.43 -11.58 -3.44
C ILE A 735 11.01 -11.73 -1.98
N ASN A 736 10.48 -12.89 -1.55
CA ASN A 736 10.21 -13.12 -0.13
C ASN A 736 11.48 -13.05 0.72
N MET A 737 12.61 -13.53 0.21
CA MET A 737 13.91 -13.43 0.88
C MET A 737 14.31 -11.96 1.09
N PHE A 738 14.14 -11.10 0.07
CA PHE A 738 14.42 -9.66 0.18
C PHE A 738 13.45 -8.91 1.12
N ILE A 739 12.19 -9.34 1.20
CA ILE A 739 11.18 -8.82 2.15
C ILE A 739 11.40 -9.41 3.57
N GLN A 740 12.41 -10.27 3.78
CA GLN A 740 12.74 -10.93 5.05
C GLN A 740 11.66 -11.92 5.54
N ARG A 741 10.86 -12.48 4.62
CA ARG A 741 9.86 -13.54 4.89
C ARG A 741 10.45 -14.92 4.59
N TYR A 742 11.45 -15.33 5.35
CA TYR A 742 12.28 -16.52 5.05
C TYR A 742 11.50 -17.84 5.03
N ASP A 743 10.47 -18.01 5.86
CA ASP A 743 9.67 -19.24 5.88
C ASP A 743 8.87 -19.41 4.59
N LYS A 744 8.24 -18.33 4.11
CA LYS A 744 7.55 -18.33 2.81
C LYS A 744 8.54 -18.46 1.65
N ALA A 745 9.69 -17.81 1.73
CA ALA A 745 10.76 -17.96 0.73
C ALA A 745 11.16 -19.43 0.59
N GLN A 746 11.37 -20.13 1.71
CA GLN A 746 11.68 -21.56 1.72
C GLN A 746 10.58 -22.39 1.05
N GLU A 747 9.30 -22.14 1.36
CA GLU A 747 8.19 -22.87 0.72
C GLU A 747 8.16 -22.68 -0.80
N TRP A 748 8.43 -21.46 -1.28
CA TRP A 748 8.45 -21.16 -2.71
C TRP A 748 9.67 -21.76 -3.40
N PHE A 749 10.88 -21.66 -2.81
CA PHE A 749 12.08 -22.31 -3.34
C PHE A 749 11.94 -23.83 -3.39
N LEU A 750 11.31 -24.46 -2.38
CA LEU A 750 11.06 -25.90 -2.42
C LEU A 750 10.07 -26.32 -3.52
N LYS A 751 9.21 -25.41 -3.98
CA LYS A 751 8.25 -25.65 -5.08
C LYS A 751 8.79 -25.23 -6.45
N SER A 752 9.95 -24.56 -6.51
CA SER A 752 10.55 -24.06 -7.74
C SER A 752 11.53 -25.08 -8.35
N SER A 753 12.12 -24.72 -9.49
CA SER A 753 13.17 -25.52 -10.14
C SER A 753 14.47 -25.62 -9.33
N GLU A 754 14.77 -24.64 -8.46
CA GLU A 754 16.00 -24.56 -7.67
C GLU A 754 15.74 -24.63 -6.15
N PRO A 755 15.50 -25.82 -5.59
CA PRO A 755 15.26 -25.99 -4.15
C PRO A 755 16.52 -25.78 -3.30
N VAL A 756 17.71 -25.84 -3.91
CA VAL A 756 18.99 -25.62 -3.22
C VAL A 756 19.12 -24.17 -2.72
N ALA A 757 18.50 -23.20 -3.40
CA ALA A 757 18.46 -21.82 -2.94
C ALA A 757 17.85 -21.67 -1.53
N ALA A 758 16.90 -22.55 -1.17
CA ALA A 758 16.33 -22.57 0.18
C ALA A 758 17.36 -22.99 1.25
N LEU A 759 18.22 -23.94 0.89
CA LEU A 759 19.31 -24.43 1.75
C LEU A 759 20.37 -23.34 1.93
N GLU A 760 20.81 -22.73 0.84
CA GLU A 760 21.80 -21.64 0.84
C GLU A 760 21.31 -20.46 1.68
N MET A 761 20.06 -20.03 1.48
CA MET A 761 19.42 -19.00 2.29
C MET A 761 19.48 -19.33 3.78
N ARG A 762 19.11 -20.55 4.20
CA ARG A 762 19.13 -20.94 5.63
C ARG A 762 20.55 -21.05 6.18
N ARG A 763 21.51 -21.49 5.37
CA ARG A 763 22.95 -21.51 5.72
C ARG A 763 23.47 -20.09 5.95
N ASP A 764 23.16 -19.16 5.05
CA ASP A 764 23.62 -17.78 5.12
C ASP A 764 22.99 -17.01 6.30
N LEU A 765 21.76 -17.37 6.68
CA LEU A 765 21.11 -16.90 7.91
C LEU A 765 21.64 -17.54 9.20
N LEU A 766 22.62 -18.45 9.11
CA LEU A 766 23.19 -19.22 10.22
C LEU A 766 22.15 -20.09 10.96
N GLN A 767 21.08 -20.51 10.28
CA GLN A 767 20.03 -21.38 10.83
C GLN A 767 20.36 -22.86 10.56
N TRP A 768 21.46 -23.32 11.17
CA TRP A 768 22.11 -24.59 10.87
C TRP A 768 21.23 -25.82 11.01
N ASP A 769 20.33 -25.87 12.00
CA ASP A 769 19.43 -27.02 12.18
C ASP A 769 18.46 -27.19 11.01
N GLN A 770 17.87 -26.07 10.55
CA GLN A 770 16.97 -26.08 9.39
C GLN A 770 17.74 -26.37 8.12
N ALA A 771 18.93 -25.76 7.95
CA ALA A 771 19.81 -26.04 6.83
C ALA A 771 20.21 -27.53 6.77
N LEU A 772 20.60 -28.14 7.89
CA LEU A 772 20.94 -29.57 7.95
C LEU A 772 19.74 -30.48 7.66
N GLN A 773 18.53 -30.11 8.08
CA GLN A 773 17.32 -30.86 7.74
C GLN A 773 17.00 -30.81 6.24
N LEU A 774 17.17 -29.63 5.62
CA LEU A 774 16.99 -29.44 4.18
C LEU A 774 18.09 -30.18 3.39
N ALA A 775 19.35 -30.05 3.80
CA ALA A 775 20.49 -30.71 3.16
C ALA A 775 20.33 -32.24 3.15
N LYS A 776 19.94 -32.85 4.28
CA LYS A 776 19.69 -34.31 4.33
C LYS A 776 18.65 -34.80 3.33
N LYS A 777 17.67 -33.96 2.98
CA LYS A 777 16.60 -34.32 2.04
C LYS A 777 16.99 -34.05 0.59
N MET A 778 17.69 -32.94 0.33
CA MET A 778 17.85 -32.39 -1.02
C MET A 778 19.29 -32.47 -1.55
N ALA A 779 20.29 -32.31 -0.68
CA ALA A 779 21.71 -32.22 -1.04
C ALA A 779 22.59 -32.90 0.04
N PRO A 780 22.59 -34.25 0.13
CA PRO A 780 23.33 -35.00 1.14
C PRO A 780 24.83 -34.67 1.13
N GLU A 781 25.41 -34.42 -0.03
CA GLU A 781 26.82 -34.04 -0.21
C GLU A 781 27.21 -32.73 0.48
N GLN A 782 26.25 -31.83 0.74
CA GLN A 782 26.51 -30.59 1.47
C GLN A 782 26.42 -30.76 3.00
N VAL A 783 25.91 -31.89 3.50
CA VAL A 783 25.72 -32.12 4.94
C VAL A 783 27.06 -32.08 5.69
N ALA A 784 28.13 -32.62 5.11
CA ALA A 784 29.45 -32.60 5.72
C ALA A 784 30.03 -31.18 5.81
N LEU A 785 29.91 -30.38 4.74
CA LEU A 785 30.35 -28.98 4.71
C LEU A 785 29.59 -28.12 5.73
N ILE A 786 28.26 -28.24 5.77
CA ILE A 786 27.40 -27.50 6.70
C ILE A 786 27.68 -27.95 8.15
N SER A 787 27.91 -29.24 8.39
CA SER A 787 28.26 -29.74 9.73
C SER A 787 29.62 -29.20 10.21
N ARG A 788 30.59 -29.05 9.30
CA ARG A 788 31.89 -28.42 9.61
C ARG A 788 31.71 -26.96 10.03
N GLU A 789 30.97 -26.17 9.26
CA GLU A 789 30.76 -24.74 9.53
C GLU A 789 29.95 -24.53 10.81
N TYR A 790 28.93 -25.36 11.03
CA TYR A 790 28.18 -25.35 12.27
C TYR A 790 29.07 -25.72 13.47
N GLY A 791 29.95 -26.71 13.33
CA GLY A 791 30.95 -27.07 14.32
C GLY A 791 31.90 -25.90 14.67
N GLN A 792 32.35 -25.14 13.67
CA GLN A 792 33.20 -23.95 13.87
C GLN A 792 32.47 -22.85 14.64
N GLN A 793 31.20 -22.61 14.34
CA GLN A 793 30.44 -21.61 15.08
C GLN A 793 30.19 -22.04 16.53
N LEU A 794 29.85 -23.31 16.77
CA LEU A 794 29.67 -23.85 18.12
C LEU A 794 30.98 -23.81 18.93
N GLU A 795 32.11 -24.08 18.28
CA GLU A 795 33.44 -23.92 18.88
C GLU A 795 33.70 -22.47 19.30
N PHE A 796 33.35 -21.50 18.44
CA PHE A 796 33.47 -20.07 18.75
C PHE A 796 32.57 -19.62 19.91
N ILE A 797 31.33 -20.13 19.97
CA ILE A 797 30.38 -19.86 21.07
C ILE A 797 30.85 -20.54 22.38
N GLY A 798 31.68 -21.58 22.30
CA GLY A 798 32.22 -22.32 23.44
C GLY A 798 31.43 -23.59 23.80
N ASN A 799 30.46 -24.02 23.00
CA ASN A 799 29.76 -25.30 23.20
C ASN A 799 30.57 -26.45 22.57
N GLN A 800 31.59 -26.87 23.31
CA GLN A 800 32.62 -27.80 22.82
C GLN A 800 32.11 -29.23 22.62
N SER A 801 31.08 -29.65 23.37
CA SER A 801 30.52 -31.00 23.29
C SER A 801 29.72 -31.25 22.00
N GLU A 802 28.82 -30.34 21.64
CA GLU A 802 28.06 -30.42 20.38
C GLU A 802 28.98 -30.15 19.18
N ALA A 803 29.92 -29.21 19.29
CA ALA A 803 30.91 -28.95 18.23
C ALA A 803 31.68 -30.21 17.85
N LEU A 804 32.13 -30.99 18.83
CA LEU A 804 32.82 -32.27 18.61
C LEU A 804 31.94 -33.26 17.82
N ARG A 805 30.66 -33.41 18.19
CA ARG A 805 29.73 -34.30 17.48
C ARG A 805 29.54 -33.89 16.02
N HIS A 806 29.48 -32.59 15.76
CA HIS A 806 29.33 -32.06 14.40
C HIS A 806 30.60 -32.21 13.55
N TYR A 807 31.79 -32.06 14.12
CA TYR A 807 33.03 -32.34 13.41
C TYR A 807 33.24 -33.83 13.12
N GLU A 808 32.92 -34.72 14.07
CA GLU A 808 32.98 -36.16 13.86
C GLU A 808 32.02 -36.60 12.76
N LYS A 809 30.81 -36.02 12.74
CA LYS A 809 29.84 -36.25 11.68
C LYS A 809 30.31 -35.73 10.32
N ALA A 810 30.98 -34.57 10.29
CA ALA A 810 31.57 -34.01 9.08
C ALA A 810 32.75 -34.83 8.53
N LEU A 811 33.35 -35.70 9.35
CA LEU A 811 34.47 -36.56 9.00
C LEU A 811 34.04 -37.93 8.41
N GLN A 812 32.76 -38.31 8.53
CA GLN A 812 32.27 -39.61 8.05
C GLN A 812 32.26 -39.74 6.53
N GLU A 813 32.41 -38.62 5.80
CA GLU A 813 32.51 -38.57 4.35
C GLU A 813 33.93 -38.12 3.95
N ASP A 814 34.61 -38.92 3.12
CA ASP A 814 35.96 -38.63 2.62
C ASP A 814 35.90 -37.50 1.55
N LEU A 815 35.85 -36.26 2.03
CA LEU A 815 35.96 -35.04 1.22
C LEU A 815 37.41 -34.56 1.09
N SER A 816 37.60 -33.37 0.51
CA SER A 816 38.90 -32.75 0.23
C SER A 816 39.89 -32.82 1.42
N PRO A 817 41.21 -32.87 1.15
CA PRO A 817 42.22 -32.91 2.20
C PRO A 817 42.14 -31.69 3.14
N GLU A 818 41.72 -30.53 2.63
CA GLU A 818 41.48 -29.32 3.43
C GLU A 818 40.30 -29.46 4.39
N HIS A 819 39.19 -30.07 3.93
CA HIS A 819 38.02 -30.34 4.79
C HIS A 819 38.38 -31.28 5.94
N THR A 820 39.09 -32.36 5.61
CA THR A 820 39.57 -33.35 6.59
C THR A 820 40.51 -32.71 7.60
N PHE A 821 41.40 -31.84 7.15
CA PHE A 821 42.30 -31.08 8.03
C PHE A 821 41.52 -30.20 9.01
N ILE A 822 40.56 -29.41 8.53
CA ILE A 822 39.76 -28.51 9.38
C ILE A 822 38.95 -29.31 10.40
N CYS A 823 38.32 -30.41 9.99
CA CYS A 823 37.54 -31.25 10.90
C CYS A 823 38.44 -31.91 11.96
N LYS A 824 39.55 -32.55 11.58
CA LYS A 824 40.49 -33.13 12.54
C LYS A 824 41.10 -32.07 13.48
N ALA A 825 41.39 -30.87 12.99
CA ALA A 825 41.86 -29.75 13.80
C ALA A 825 40.80 -29.28 14.82
N GLY A 826 39.54 -29.19 14.41
CA GLY A 826 38.40 -28.93 15.30
C GLY A 826 38.21 -30.03 16.34
N ILE A 827 38.29 -31.30 15.94
CA ILE A 827 38.23 -32.48 16.85
C ILE A 827 39.36 -32.45 17.87
N ALA A 828 40.58 -32.11 17.46
CA ALA A 828 41.71 -32.01 18.38
C ALA A 828 41.46 -30.96 19.46
N ARG A 829 41.10 -29.73 19.07
CA ARG A 829 40.83 -28.62 20.01
C ARG A 829 39.66 -28.92 20.94
N THR A 830 38.54 -29.39 20.39
CA THR A 830 37.33 -29.73 21.17
C THR A 830 37.57 -30.91 22.13
N ASN A 831 38.34 -31.94 21.75
CA ASN A 831 38.69 -33.05 22.65
C ASN A 831 39.56 -32.61 23.83
N LEU A 832 40.57 -31.76 23.60
CA LEU A 832 41.38 -31.19 24.68
C LEU A 832 40.52 -30.39 25.66
N HIS A 833 39.53 -29.70 25.12
CA HIS A 833 38.57 -28.93 25.86
C HIS A 833 37.59 -29.79 26.68
N CYS A 834 37.15 -30.93 26.14
CA CYS A 834 36.25 -31.90 26.78
C CYS A 834 36.96 -32.86 27.77
N GLY A 835 38.29 -32.75 27.93
CA GLY A 835 39.07 -33.54 28.89
C GLY A 835 39.73 -34.80 28.33
N ASN A 836 39.55 -35.11 27.04
CA ASN A 836 40.17 -36.25 26.36
C ASN A 836 41.58 -35.90 25.84
N TYR A 837 42.51 -35.60 26.76
CA TYR A 837 43.81 -35.02 26.41
C TYR A 837 44.66 -35.89 25.49
N ARG A 838 44.70 -37.20 25.74
CA ARG A 838 45.52 -38.14 24.95
C ARG A 838 45.08 -38.20 23.49
N HIS A 839 43.76 -38.24 23.26
CA HIS A 839 43.18 -38.34 21.92
C HIS A 839 43.32 -37.02 21.15
N GLY A 840 43.03 -35.88 21.81
CA GLY A 840 43.24 -34.57 21.18
C GLY A 840 44.71 -34.31 20.83
N MET A 841 45.64 -34.75 21.69
CA MET A 841 47.07 -34.60 21.48
C MET A 841 47.61 -35.52 20.38
N SER A 842 47.12 -36.75 20.26
CA SER A 842 47.54 -37.66 19.18
C SER A 842 47.15 -37.09 17.81
N ILE A 843 45.93 -36.56 17.68
CA ILE A 843 45.46 -35.95 16.43
C ILE A 843 46.24 -34.67 16.11
N ALA A 844 46.50 -33.82 17.10
CA ALA A 844 47.29 -32.60 16.88
C ALA A 844 48.73 -32.91 16.43
N ILE A 845 49.34 -33.97 16.96
CA ILE A 845 50.68 -34.43 16.57
C ILE A 845 50.66 -35.07 15.17
N GLU A 846 49.63 -35.85 14.84
CA GLU A 846 49.47 -36.47 13.51
C GLU A 846 49.39 -35.42 12.39
N LEU A 847 48.70 -34.31 12.64
CA LEU A 847 48.52 -33.23 11.66
C LEU A 847 49.76 -32.31 11.49
N ASP A 848 50.70 -32.34 12.44
CA ASP A 848 51.97 -31.58 12.49
C ASP A 848 51.88 -30.09 12.08
N ASN A 849 50.74 -29.44 12.33
CA ASN A 849 50.57 -28.01 12.02
C ASN A 849 51.00 -27.14 13.21
N LYS A 850 52.00 -26.28 13.00
CA LYS A 850 52.56 -25.38 14.04
C LYS A 850 51.52 -24.50 14.73
N GLN A 851 50.52 -24.01 14.01
CA GLN A 851 49.47 -23.15 14.56
C GLN A 851 48.50 -23.96 15.43
N LEU A 852 48.03 -25.11 14.93
CA LEU A 852 47.15 -26.00 15.69
C LEU A 852 47.81 -26.49 16.97
N LEU A 853 49.08 -26.92 16.88
CA LEU A 853 49.85 -27.38 18.05
C LEU A 853 49.97 -26.27 19.10
N ARG A 854 50.09 -25.00 18.69
CA ARG A 854 50.15 -23.84 19.59
C ARG A 854 48.82 -23.61 20.29
N GLU A 855 47.73 -23.60 19.54
CA GLU A 855 46.37 -23.47 20.08
C GLU A 855 46.08 -24.60 21.08
N CYS A 856 46.43 -25.85 20.74
CA CYS A 856 46.31 -27.01 21.60
C CYS A 856 47.15 -26.88 22.90
N ALA A 857 48.39 -26.39 22.78
CA ALA A 857 49.26 -26.16 23.92
C ALA A 857 48.72 -25.09 24.88
N GLU A 858 48.15 -24.00 24.34
CA GLU A 858 47.50 -22.96 25.14
C GLU A 858 46.25 -23.47 25.88
N ILE A 859 45.45 -24.34 25.24
CA ILE A 859 44.29 -24.97 25.87
C ILE A 859 44.73 -25.84 27.06
N LEU A 860 45.78 -26.64 26.89
CA LEU A 860 46.34 -27.48 27.96
C LEU A 860 46.96 -26.65 29.10
N ASP A 861 47.65 -25.55 28.77
CA ASP A 861 48.24 -24.63 29.75
C ASP A 861 47.14 -23.98 30.62
N LYS A 862 46.03 -23.55 30.01
CA LYS A 862 44.84 -23.04 30.72
C LYS A 862 44.20 -24.10 31.63
N ARG A 863 44.19 -25.36 31.21
CA ARG A 863 43.68 -26.51 31.99
C ARG A 863 44.68 -27.03 33.04
N LYS A 864 45.85 -26.41 33.17
CA LYS A 864 46.95 -26.74 34.11
C LYS A 864 47.64 -28.10 33.85
N GLN A 865 47.52 -28.67 32.65
CA GLN A 865 48.27 -29.86 32.23
C GLN A 865 49.64 -29.43 31.69
N LEU A 866 50.53 -29.03 32.60
CA LEU A 866 51.77 -28.34 32.28
C LEU A 866 52.80 -29.22 31.54
N GLY A 867 52.79 -30.54 31.79
CA GLY A 867 53.73 -31.48 31.18
C GLY A 867 53.42 -31.69 29.69
N GLU A 868 52.17 -32.01 29.37
CA GLU A 868 51.69 -32.17 28.01
C GLU A 868 51.74 -30.85 27.22
N ALA A 869 51.40 -29.72 27.87
CA ALA A 869 51.52 -28.40 27.26
C ALA A 869 52.98 -28.06 26.88
N ALA A 870 53.95 -28.38 27.74
CA ALA A 870 55.37 -28.12 27.47
C ALA A 870 55.89 -28.91 26.26
N VAL A 871 55.46 -30.16 26.11
CA VAL A 871 55.81 -31.01 24.95
C VAL A 871 55.24 -30.45 23.65
N LEU A 872 53.99 -29.95 23.66
CA LEU A 872 53.41 -29.32 22.47
C LEU A 872 54.09 -27.98 22.14
N PHE A 873 54.40 -27.14 23.12
CA PHE A 873 55.15 -25.89 22.88
C PHE A 873 56.56 -26.14 22.33
N GLU A 874 57.21 -27.23 22.73
CA GLU A 874 58.50 -27.68 22.20
C GLU A 874 58.39 -28.02 20.70
N LYS A 875 57.38 -28.81 20.31
CA LYS A 875 57.10 -29.13 18.90
C LYS A 875 56.72 -27.89 18.07
N CYS A 876 56.05 -26.91 18.68
CA CYS A 876 55.74 -25.62 18.06
C CYS A 876 56.93 -24.67 17.88
N GLN A 877 58.12 -25.04 18.36
CA GLN A 877 59.29 -24.16 18.42
C GLN A 877 59.06 -22.90 19.28
N GLN A 878 58.11 -22.95 20.24
CA GLN A 878 57.89 -21.89 21.22
C GLN A 878 58.63 -22.21 22.53
N TYR A 879 59.95 -22.12 22.46
CA TYR A 879 60.84 -22.53 23.53
C TYR A 879 60.69 -21.70 24.81
N ASP A 880 60.35 -20.40 24.71
CA ASP A 880 60.14 -19.54 25.88
C ASP A 880 58.97 -20.03 26.76
N ARG A 881 57.86 -20.41 26.13
CA ARG A 881 56.67 -20.92 26.86
C ARG A 881 56.90 -22.33 27.39
N ALA A 882 57.55 -23.18 26.59
CA ALA A 882 57.95 -24.52 27.02
C ALA A 882 58.87 -24.45 28.26
N ALA A 883 59.92 -23.60 28.21
CA ALA A 883 60.85 -23.40 29.31
C ALA A 883 60.16 -22.84 30.56
N SER A 884 59.23 -21.88 30.43
CA SER A 884 58.43 -21.37 31.55
C SER A 884 57.62 -22.49 32.24
N ASN A 885 57.01 -23.38 31.46
CA ASN A 885 56.26 -24.51 32.00
C ASN A 885 57.16 -25.59 32.63
N TYR A 886 58.32 -25.87 32.03
CA TYR A 886 59.33 -26.75 32.64
C TYR A 886 59.92 -26.17 33.94
N ILE A 887 60.08 -24.84 34.06
CA ILE A 887 60.47 -24.16 35.31
C ILE A 887 59.42 -24.37 36.40
N LYS A 888 58.12 -24.22 36.08
CA LYS A 888 57.04 -24.51 37.04
C LYS A 888 57.05 -25.96 37.50
N LEU A 889 57.43 -26.89 36.61
CA LEU A 889 57.62 -28.31 36.91
C LEU A 889 58.97 -28.63 37.60
N LYS A 890 59.82 -27.63 37.85
CA LYS A 890 61.18 -27.75 38.40
C LYS A 890 62.13 -28.66 37.60
N ASN A 891 61.87 -28.84 36.30
CA ASN A 891 62.74 -29.65 35.43
C ASN A 891 63.84 -28.78 34.79
N TRP A 892 64.85 -28.44 35.60
CA TRP A 892 65.94 -27.53 35.20
C TRP A 892 66.88 -28.11 34.13
N ALA A 893 66.94 -29.44 33.99
CA ALA A 893 67.75 -30.11 32.96
C ALA A 893 67.21 -29.82 31.56
N LYS A 894 65.89 -30.03 31.35
CA LYS A 894 65.23 -29.67 30.08
C LYS A 894 65.25 -28.17 29.81
N VAL A 895 65.15 -27.32 30.83
CA VAL A 895 65.31 -25.87 30.65
C VAL A 895 66.71 -25.55 30.12
N GLY A 896 67.74 -26.19 30.67
CA GLY A 896 69.13 -26.09 30.20
C GLY A 896 69.31 -26.39 28.71
N GLU A 897 68.67 -27.46 28.23
CA GLU A 897 68.68 -27.85 26.81
C GLU A 897 67.98 -26.82 25.91
N LEU A 898 66.95 -26.15 26.42
CA LEU A 898 66.15 -25.17 25.67
C LEU A 898 66.75 -23.75 25.67
N LEU A 899 67.62 -23.41 26.63
CA LEU A 899 68.20 -22.07 26.80
C LEU A 899 68.86 -21.46 25.54
N PRO A 900 69.55 -22.21 24.67
CA PRO A 900 70.12 -21.65 23.44
C PRO A 900 69.07 -21.03 22.52
N ASN A 901 67.83 -21.53 22.57
CA ASN A 901 66.72 -21.10 21.72
C ASN A 901 65.74 -20.16 22.46
N VAL A 902 65.95 -19.91 23.75
CA VAL A 902 65.11 -19.04 24.59
C VAL A 902 65.61 -17.60 24.47
N THR A 903 64.69 -16.69 24.14
CA THR A 903 64.99 -15.26 23.97
C THR A 903 64.64 -14.44 25.21
N SER A 904 63.78 -14.97 26.08
CA SER A 904 63.28 -14.22 27.24
C SER A 904 64.32 -14.01 28.33
N SER A 905 64.68 -12.74 28.59
CA SER A 905 65.58 -12.35 29.68
C SER A 905 65.08 -12.78 31.06
N LYS A 906 63.76 -12.81 31.27
CA LYS A 906 63.16 -13.23 32.55
C LYS A 906 63.43 -14.71 32.87
N ILE A 907 63.40 -15.56 31.85
CA ILE A 907 63.67 -17.00 31.97
C ILE A 907 65.17 -17.22 32.24
N HIS A 908 66.03 -16.51 31.50
CA HIS A 908 67.47 -16.48 31.76
C HIS A 908 67.80 -16.03 33.18
N LEU A 909 67.11 -15.02 33.71
CA LEU A 909 67.29 -14.51 35.07
C LEU A 909 66.83 -15.51 36.14
N GLN A 910 65.69 -16.18 35.93
CA GLN A 910 65.23 -17.24 36.84
C GLN A 910 66.17 -18.44 36.86
N TYR A 911 66.70 -18.81 35.69
CA TYR A 911 67.73 -19.85 35.57
C TYR A 911 69.06 -19.41 36.21
N ALA A 912 69.50 -18.16 36.00
CA ALA A 912 70.72 -17.60 36.58
C ALA A 912 70.67 -17.60 38.12
N LYS A 913 69.54 -17.17 38.71
CA LYS A 913 69.32 -17.23 40.17
C LYS A 913 69.34 -18.64 40.72
N ALA A 914 68.74 -19.60 39.99
CA ALA A 914 68.80 -21.00 40.38
C ALA A 914 70.26 -21.51 40.35
N LYS A 915 71.04 -21.16 39.32
CA LYS A 915 72.46 -21.54 39.20
C LYS A 915 73.39 -20.82 40.18
N GLU A 916 73.10 -19.56 40.53
CA GLU A 916 73.78 -18.82 41.60
C GLU A 916 73.54 -19.48 42.95
N SER A 917 72.32 -19.95 43.22
CA SER A 917 72.02 -20.74 44.43
C SER A 917 72.71 -22.11 44.46
N GLU A 918 72.97 -22.71 43.29
CA GLU A 918 73.80 -23.92 43.11
C GLU A 918 75.31 -23.63 43.14
N LYS A 919 75.74 -22.38 43.39
CA LYS A 919 77.14 -21.89 43.39
C LYS A 919 77.89 -22.03 42.06
N LYS A 920 77.18 -22.10 40.94
CA LYS A 920 77.76 -22.14 39.59
C LYS A 920 77.84 -20.74 38.97
N TYR A 921 78.77 -19.93 39.47
CA TYR A 921 78.86 -18.50 39.14
C TYR A 921 79.15 -18.22 37.65
N THR A 922 79.90 -19.08 36.96
CA THR A 922 80.20 -18.93 35.53
C THR A 922 78.98 -19.14 34.64
N GLU A 923 78.18 -20.18 34.90
CA GLU A 923 76.90 -20.42 34.22
C GLU A 923 75.88 -19.33 34.56
N ALA A 924 75.90 -18.82 35.80
CA ALA A 924 75.04 -17.72 36.24
C ALA A 924 75.40 -16.40 35.53
N VAL A 925 76.69 -16.07 35.39
CA VAL A 925 77.13 -14.86 34.66
C VAL A 925 76.72 -14.93 33.19
N ALA A 926 76.95 -16.05 32.51
CA ALA A 926 76.54 -16.21 31.11
C ALA A 926 75.01 -16.08 30.94
N ALA A 927 74.23 -16.51 31.93
CA ALA A 927 72.78 -16.34 31.94
C ALA A 927 72.35 -14.90 32.31
N TYR A 928 73.05 -14.23 33.24
CA TYR A 928 72.79 -12.82 33.61
C TYR A 928 73.15 -11.84 32.48
N GLU A 929 74.25 -12.08 31.76
CA GLU A 929 74.64 -11.34 30.57
C GLU A 929 73.58 -11.46 29.47
N LYS A 930 73.09 -12.68 29.22
CA LYS A 930 71.96 -12.90 28.30
C LYS A 930 70.66 -12.28 28.81
N ALA A 931 70.47 -12.19 30.12
CA ALA A 931 69.33 -11.50 30.74
C ALA A 931 69.45 -9.97 30.73
N LYS A 932 70.60 -9.42 30.32
CA LYS A 932 70.92 -7.98 30.36
C LYS A 932 70.85 -7.36 31.76
N ASP A 933 71.01 -8.19 32.80
CA ASP A 933 71.13 -7.71 34.18
C ASP A 933 72.60 -7.37 34.46
N PHE A 934 73.03 -6.27 33.85
CA PHE A 934 74.43 -5.85 33.86
C PHE A 934 74.90 -5.41 35.24
N ASP A 935 74.00 -4.93 36.11
CA ASP A 935 74.36 -4.55 37.49
C ASP A 935 74.73 -5.79 38.32
N SER A 936 73.98 -6.89 38.17
CA SER A 936 74.34 -8.19 38.79
C SER A 936 75.63 -8.77 38.20
N VAL A 937 75.87 -8.57 36.90
CA VAL A 937 77.15 -8.95 36.25
C VAL A 937 78.29 -8.10 36.79
N ILE A 938 78.17 -6.77 36.87
CA ILE A 938 79.17 -5.86 37.42
C ILE A 938 79.46 -6.21 38.88
N ARG A 939 78.43 -6.53 39.68
CA ARG A 939 78.59 -7.01 41.05
C ARG A 939 79.39 -8.31 41.11
N LEU A 940 78.98 -9.33 40.34
CA LEU A 940 79.68 -10.62 40.31
C LEU A 940 81.11 -10.46 39.78
N GLN A 941 81.35 -9.57 38.82
CA GLN A 941 82.66 -9.29 38.22
C GLN A 941 83.59 -8.51 39.17
N LEU A 942 83.06 -7.57 39.96
CA LEU A 942 83.84 -6.80 40.94
C LEU A 942 84.08 -7.56 42.25
N GLU A 943 83.09 -8.32 42.76
CA GLU A 943 83.16 -8.97 44.08
C GLU A 943 83.70 -10.42 44.04
N HIS A 944 83.33 -11.20 43.02
CA HIS A 944 83.58 -12.64 43.00
C HIS A 944 84.54 -13.12 41.90
N LEU A 945 84.61 -12.42 40.75
CA LEU A 945 85.47 -12.77 39.61
C LEU A 945 86.67 -11.82 39.42
N ASN A 946 86.69 -10.68 40.12
CA ASN A 946 87.81 -9.73 40.23
C ASN A 946 88.32 -9.11 38.90
N ASN A 947 87.42 -8.74 37.98
CA ASN A 947 87.73 -8.16 36.66
C ASN A 947 87.19 -6.72 36.50
N PRO A 948 87.95 -5.67 36.89
CA PRO A 948 87.46 -4.28 36.88
C PRO A 948 87.39 -3.66 35.48
N GLU A 949 88.19 -4.11 34.52
CA GLU A 949 88.22 -3.56 33.15
C GLU A 949 86.88 -3.77 32.43
N ILE A 950 86.35 -5.00 32.51
CA ILE A 950 85.06 -5.38 31.94
C ILE A 950 83.93 -4.60 32.62
N ALA A 951 84.02 -4.35 33.92
CA ALA A 951 83.02 -3.57 34.65
C ALA A 951 82.99 -2.09 34.21
N VAL A 952 84.15 -1.50 33.91
CA VAL A 952 84.25 -0.10 33.45
C VAL A 952 83.72 0.04 32.03
N GLU A 953 84.09 -0.87 31.13
CA GLU A 953 83.59 -0.91 29.77
C GLU A 953 82.06 -1.04 29.76
N LEU A 954 81.53 -1.98 30.56
CA LEU A 954 80.09 -2.21 30.65
C LEU A 954 79.34 -1.00 31.23
N VAL A 955 79.92 -0.26 32.17
CA VAL A 955 79.31 0.96 32.72
C VAL A 955 79.32 2.11 31.72
N GLN A 956 80.36 2.24 30.89
CA GLN A 956 80.42 3.23 29.83
C GLN A 956 79.39 2.94 28.73
N GLU A 957 79.20 1.67 28.37
CA GLU A 957 78.20 1.24 27.39
C GLU A 957 76.77 1.36 27.94
N THR A 958 76.53 0.93 29.17
CA THR A 958 75.17 0.88 29.75
C THR A 958 74.71 2.20 30.36
N LYS A 959 75.64 3.10 30.71
CA LYS A 959 75.37 4.34 31.46
C LYS A 959 74.54 4.11 32.73
N SER A 960 74.67 2.94 33.37
CA SER A 960 73.96 2.61 34.61
C SER A 960 74.41 3.53 35.74
N VAL A 961 73.46 4.15 36.45
CA VAL A 961 73.74 5.07 37.57
C VAL A 961 74.33 4.33 38.76
N GLU A 962 73.81 3.13 39.06
CA GLU A 962 74.30 2.31 40.16
C GLU A 962 75.65 1.68 39.83
N GLY A 963 75.82 1.18 38.59
CA GLY A 963 77.11 0.72 38.08
C GLY A 963 78.18 1.82 38.09
N ALA A 964 77.84 3.03 37.63
CA ALA A 964 78.73 4.19 37.66
C ALA A 964 79.10 4.62 39.08
N LYS A 965 78.20 4.47 40.06
CA LYS A 965 78.49 4.73 41.46
C LYS A 965 79.42 3.68 42.06
N MET A 966 79.22 2.40 41.73
CA MET A 966 80.11 1.32 42.15
C MET A 966 81.52 1.52 41.58
N VAL A 967 81.62 1.91 40.31
CA VAL A 967 82.88 2.23 39.63
C VAL A 967 83.51 3.53 40.14
N ALA A 968 82.73 4.59 40.41
CA ALA A 968 83.24 5.85 40.96
C ALA A 968 83.83 5.65 42.37
N LYS A 969 83.18 4.85 43.23
CA LYS A 969 83.72 4.47 44.53
C LYS A 969 85.03 3.68 44.42
N PHE A 970 85.10 2.78 43.44
CA PHE A 970 86.33 2.03 43.15
C PHE A 970 87.47 2.97 42.72
N PHE A 971 87.23 3.92 41.81
CA PHE A 971 88.24 4.89 41.38
C PHE A 971 88.63 5.93 42.43
N LEU A 972 87.71 6.34 43.30
CA LEU A 972 88.04 7.14 44.48
C LEU A 972 89.00 6.39 45.42
N GLY A 973 88.84 5.07 45.56
CA GLY A 973 89.80 4.22 46.28
C GLY A 973 91.20 4.15 45.63
N LEU A 974 91.29 4.49 44.34
CA LEU A 974 92.53 4.50 43.54
C LEU A 974 93.13 5.91 43.33
N ASN A 975 92.49 6.96 43.87
CA ASN A 975 92.95 8.36 43.82
C ASN A 975 92.99 9.02 42.41
N ASP A 976 92.23 8.53 41.41
CA ASP A 976 92.07 9.19 40.10
C ASP A 976 90.87 10.16 40.11
N ILE A 977 91.18 11.43 40.31
CA ILE A 977 90.21 12.52 40.50
C ILE A 977 89.51 12.89 39.18
N THR A 978 90.20 12.82 38.05
CA THR A 978 89.66 13.17 36.73
C THR A 978 88.57 12.20 36.28
N SER A 979 88.84 10.90 36.40
CA SER A 979 87.87 9.85 36.09
C SER A 979 86.73 9.83 37.12
N ALA A 980 87.04 10.13 38.39
CA ALA A 980 86.02 10.26 39.42
C ALA A 980 85.01 11.39 39.14
N ILE A 981 85.45 12.60 38.76
CA ILE A 981 84.52 13.69 38.38
C ILE A 981 83.65 13.24 37.20
N LYS A 982 84.25 12.60 36.19
CA LYS A 982 83.51 12.12 35.01
C LYS A 982 82.43 11.11 35.39
N PHE A 983 82.74 10.10 36.20
CA PHE A 983 81.76 9.09 36.62
C PHE A 983 80.77 9.59 37.68
N LEU A 984 81.14 10.57 38.51
CA LEU A 984 80.23 11.23 39.46
C LEU A 984 79.22 12.14 38.76
N VAL A 985 79.64 12.83 37.69
CA VAL A 985 78.73 13.59 36.83
C VAL A 985 77.81 12.63 36.07
N LEU A 986 78.33 11.52 35.54
CA LEU A 986 77.53 10.45 34.92
C LEU A 986 76.54 9.81 35.92
N SER A 987 76.90 9.71 37.20
CA SER A 987 76.01 9.21 38.26
C SER A 987 75.02 10.26 38.79
N LYS A 988 74.93 11.44 38.16
CA LYS A 988 74.04 12.57 38.53
C LYS A 988 74.31 13.16 39.94
N CYS A 989 75.51 13.00 40.49
CA CYS A 989 75.94 13.58 41.76
C CYS A 989 76.68 14.92 41.55
N SER A 990 75.94 15.95 41.08
CA SER A 990 76.54 17.23 40.65
C SER A 990 77.15 18.06 41.78
N GLU A 991 76.64 17.96 43.02
CA GLU A 991 77.20 18.69 44.17
C GLU A 991 78.61 18.17 44.55
N GLU A 992 78.77 16.85 44.63
CA GLU A 992 80.08 16.22 44.90
C GLU A 992 81.06 16.52 43.76
N ALA A 993 80.60 16.51 42.51
CA ALA A 993 81.42 16.88 41.35
C ALA A 993 81.81 18.37 41.34
N LEU A 994 80.90 19.27 41.75
CA LEU A 994 81.10 20.72 41.77
C LEU A 994 82.07 21.17 42.87
N ASP A 995 81.96 20.59 44.07
CA ASP A 995 82.91 20.86 45.15
C ASP A 995 84.32 20.40 44.78
N LEU A 996 84.40 19.28 44.09
CA LEU A 996 85.65 18.69 43.63
C LEU A 996 86.24 19.50 42.45
N ALA A 997 85.40 20.09 41.59
CA ALA A 997 85.80 21.01 40.51
C ALA A 997 86.28 22.38 41.04
N LYS A 998 85.62 22.95 42.07
CA LYS A 998 86.03 24.20 42.72
C LYS A 998 87.40 24.08 43.40
N ARG A 999 87.63 22.99 44.15
CA ARG A 999 88.92 22.74 44.82
C ARG A 999 90.09 22.55 43.87
N SER A 1000 89.81 22.07 42.65
CA SER A 1000 90.82 21.74 41.65
C SER A 1000 91.06 22.83 40.59
N GLY A 1001 90.30 23.94 40.64
CA GLY A 1001 90.44 25.06 39.70
C GLY A 1001 89.99 24.75 38.26
N LYS A 1002 89.27 23.64 38.05
CA LYS A 1002 88.88 23.13 36.72
C LYS A 1002 87.40 23.42 36.41
N MET A 1003 86.95 24.66 36.65
CA MET A 1003 85.54 25.04 36.47
C MET A 1003 85.10 25.06 35.00
N GLN A 1004 86.01 25.38 34.08
CA GLN A 1004 85.74 25.33 32.64
C GLN A 1004 85.47 23.89 32.17
N LEU A 1005 86.30 22.92 32.61
CA LEU A 1005 86.10 21.49 32.34
C LEU A 1005 84.78 20.97 32.91
N TYR A 1006 84.37 21.45 34.07
CA TYR A 1006 83.04 21.14 34.62
C TYR A 1006 81.91 21.72 33.77
N GLY A 1007 82.03 22.97 33.30
CA GLY A 1007 81.05 23.60 32.41
C GLY A 1007 80.96 22.93 31.04
N GLU A 1008 82.09 22.53 30.45
CA GLU A 1008 82.16 21.79 29.19
C GLU A 1008 81.57 20.39 29.34
N ILE A 1009 81.93 19.66 30.40
CA ILE A 1009 81.36 18.32 30.67
C ILE A 1009 79.85 18.43 30.93
N LEU A 1010 79.36 19.49 31.59
CA LEU A 1010 77.93 19.71 31.75
C LEU A 1010 77.20 19.92 30.40
N LEU A 1011 77.82 20.65 29.47
CA LEU A 1011 77.28 20.89 28.12
C LEU A 1011 77.33 19.63 27.25
N ASP A 1012 78.40 18.83 27.37
CA ASP A 1012 78.60 17.62 26.56
C ASP A 1012 77.83 16.40 27.09
N THR A 1013 77.59 16.33 28.41
CA THR A 1013 76.99 15.14 29.06
C THR A 1013 75.47 15.21 29.15
N PHE A 1014 74.88 16.41 29.26
CA PHE A 1014 73.43 16.58 29.47
C PHE A 1014 72.76 17.26 28.27
N THR A 1015 71.64 16.69 27.82
CA THR A 1015 70.75 17.27 26.80
C THR A 1015 69.93 18.43 27.38
N GLU A 1016 69.46 19.39 26.55
CA GLU A 1016 68.79 20.64 26.98
C GLU A 1016 67.68 20.49 28.04
N ASP A 1017 67.00 19.35 28.10
CA ASP A 1017 65.92 19.06 29.06
C ASP A 1017 66.38 18.57 30.45
N GLU A 1018 67.63 18.10 30.62
CA GLU A 1018 68.16 17.58 31.90
C GLU A 1018 68.97 18.63 32.70
N ILE A 1019 69.16 19.82 32.13
CA ILE A 1019 70.04 20.86 32.65
C ILE A 1019 69.31 21.70 33.70
N LYS A 1020 69.87 21.79 34.92
CA LYS A 1020 69.41 22.75 35.93
C LYS A 1020 70.00 24.13 35.66
N PRO A 1021 69.17 25.19 35.47
CA PRO A 1021 69.68 26.56 35.26
C PRO A 1021 70.62 27.05 36.36
N HIS A 1022 70.44 26.54 37.59
CA HIS A 1022 71.25 26.87 38.76
C HIS A 1022 72.73 26.51 38.60
N ASP A 1023 73.05 25.43 37.89
CA ASP A 1023 74.44 24.98 37.71
C ASP A 1023 75.21 25.95 36.80
N PHE A 1024 74.53 26.53 35.80
CA PHE A 1024 75.10 27.57 34.93
C PHE A 1024 75.16 28.95 35.59
N ILE A 1025 74.26 29.29 36.53
CA ILE A 1025 74.38 30.54 37.31
C ILE A 1025 75.69 30.57 38.10
N ASN A 1026 76.08 29.45 38.69
CA ASN A 1026 77.35 29.34 39.45
C ASN A 1026 78.58 29.49 38.55
N VAL A 1027 78.51 29.00 37.32
CA VAL A 1027 79.56 29.18 36.31
C VAL A 1027 79.57 30.64 35.80
N ALA A 1028 78.40 31.22 35.55
CA ALA A 1028 78.26 32.58 35.01
C ALA A 1028 78.72 33.66 36.00
N THR A 1029 78.35 33.53 37.27
CA THR A 1029 78.78 34.44 38.36
C THR A 1029 80.28 34.40 38.59
N TYR A 1030 80.91 33.22 38.46
CA TYR A 1030 82.37 33.08 38.48
C TYR A 1030 83.03 33.92 37.37
N PHE A 1031 82.58 33.78 36.12
CA PHE A 1031 83.14 34.54 34.99
C PHE A 1031 82.77 36.03 34.99
N GLU A 1032 81.67 36.42 35.63
CA GLU A 1032 81.33 37.82 35.89
C GLU A 1032 82.35 38.47 36.83
N GLY A 1033 82.80 37.74 37.86
CA GLY A 1033 83.89 38.14 38.75
C GLY A 1033 85.23 38.35 38.02
N GLU A 1034 85.52 37.53 37.01
CA GLU A 1034 86.72 37.62 36.17
C GLU A 1034 86.65 38.71 35.07
N ARG A 1035 85.53 39.46 34.98
CA ARG A 1035 85.27 40.50 33.96
C ARG A 1035 85.26 39.99 32.51
N ASN A 1036 85.09 38.69 32.28
CA ASN A 1036 84.92 38.14 30.94
C ASN A 1036 83.45 38.22 30.49
N TYR A 1037 83.06 39.37 29.96
CA TYR A 1037 81.65 39.66 29.61
C TYR A 1037 81.08 38.76 28.49
N LEU A 1038 81.94 38.17 27.64
CA LEU A 1038 81.50 37.26 26.56
C LEU A 1038 81.09 35.89 27.12
N LEU A 1039 81.96 35.25 27.91
CA LEU A 1039 81.66 33.96 28.54
C LEU A 1039 80.57 34.10 29.61
N ALA A 1040 80.61 35.17 30.41
CA ALA A 1040 79.54 35.48 31.35
C ALA A 1040 78.20 35.65 30.59
N GLY A 1041 78.19 36.36 29.46
CA GLY A 1041 77.00 36.50 28.60
C GLY A 1041 76.47 35.16 28.07
N LYS A 1042 77.36 34.27 27.62
CA LYS A 1042 77.01 32.92 27.13
C LYS A 1042 76.45 32.02 28.23
N TYR A 1043 77.08 31.97 29.40
CA TYR A 1043 76.56 31.15 30.51
C TYR A 1043 75.30 31.75 31.15
N TRP A 1044 75.15 33.08 31.19
CA TRP A 1044 73.89 33.72 31.57
C TRP A 1044 72.75 33.43 30.57
N PHE A 1045 73.06 33.31 29.28
CA PHE A 1045 72.11 32.85 28.26
C PHE A 1045 71.67 31.39 28.52
N HIS A 1046 72.61 30.47 28.77
CA HIS A 1046 72.28 29.09 29.12
C HIS A 1046 71.57 28.97 30.49
N ALA A 1047 71.78 29.92 31.39
CA ALA A 1047 71.04 30.06 32.66
C ALA A 1047 69.65 30.69 32.51
N ARG A 1048 69.21 31.07 31.29
CA ARG A 1048 67.92 31.70 30.95
C ARG A 1048 67.68 33.09 31.58
N GLU A 1049 68.72 33.79 32.04
CA GLU A 1049 68.62 35.20 32.46
C GLU A 1049 68.94 36.15 31.31
N TYR A 1050 67.97 36.31 30.41
CA TYR A 1050 68.14 37.05 29.15
C TYR A 1050 68.47 38.54 29.32
N HIS A 1051 67.96 39.20 30.37
CA HIS A 1051 68.23 40.61 30.62
C HIS A 1051 69.70 40.88 30.98
N LYS A 1052 70.29 40.05 31.86
CA LYS A 1052 71.71 40.15 32.22
C LYS A 1052 72.59 39.74 31.04
N ALA A 1053 72.24 38.65 30.36
CA ALA A 1053 72.93 38.20 29.16
C ALA A 1053 72.99 39.34 28.12
N MET A 1054 71.84 39.97 27.80
CA MET A 1054 71.77 41.06 26.84
C MET A 1054 72.59 42.27 27.24
N LYS A 1055 72.56 42.66 28.52
CA LYS A 1055 73.36 43.77 29.05
C LYS A 1055 74.87 43.52 28.88
N HIS A 1056 75.34 42.31 29.19
CA HIS A 1056 76.76 41.96 29.06
C HIS A 1056 77.18 41.77 27.59
N LEU A 1057 76.30 41.20 26.76
CA LEU A 1057 76.55 41.02 25.33
C LEU A 1057 76.57 42.36 24.57
N LEU A 1058 75.67 43.29 24.86
CA LEU A 1058 75.72 44.65 24.29
C LEU A 1058 76.97 45.41 24.74
N LYS A 1059 77.40 45.23 26.01
CA LYS A 1059 78.66 45.79 26.50
C LYS A 1059 79.88 45.19 25.79
N ALA A 1060 79.83 43.90 25.46
CA ALA A 1060 80.85 43.23 24.67
C ALA A 1060 80.82 43.65 23.19
N ALA A 1061 79.64 43.92 22.62
CA ALA A 1061 79.46 44.36 21.24
C ALA A 1061 80.03 45.75 20.95
N ARG A 1062 80.08 46.64 21.96
CA ARG A 1062 80.77 47.94 21.88
C ARG A 1062 82.30 47.81 21.74
N SER A 1063 82.86 46.62 21.97
CA SER A 1063 84.28 46.35 21.74
C SER A 1063 84.48 45.75 20.35
N ASN A 1064 85.26 46.42 19.50
CA ASN A 1064 85.49 46.03 18.09
C ASN A 1064 86.05 44.60 17.92
N ALA A 1065 86.66 44.00 18.95
CA ALA A 1065 87.27 42.67 18.88
C ALA A 1065 86.27 41.51 18.86
N HIS A 1066 85.08 41.67 19.46
CA HIS A 1066 84.09 40.60 19.62
C HIS A 1066 82.70 40.97 19.09
N GLU A 1067 82.60 42.05 18.30
CA GLU A 1067 81.35 42.61 17.81
C GLU A 1067 80.46 41.58 17.09
N LYS A 1068 81.03 40.75 16.20
CA LYS A 1068 80.26 39.75 15.41
C LYS A 1068 79.68 38.62 16.27
N GLU A 1069 80.47 38.07 17.20
CA GLU A 1069 80.03 36.97 18.06
C GLU A 1069 79.06 37.45 19.14
N ALA A 1070 79.29 38.65 19.69
CA ALA A 1070 78.42 39.27 20.67
C ALA A 1070 77.06 39.63 20.06
N LEU A 1071 77.02 40.17 18.83
CA LEU A 1071 75.77 40.48 18.12
C LEU A 1071 75.00 39.24 17.72
N THR A 1072 75.68 38.18 17.28
CA THR A 1072 75.02 36.91 16.95
C THR A 1072 74.37 36.30 18.19
N SER A 1073 75.13 36.22 19.30
CA SER A 1073 74.61 35.71 20.57
C SER A 1073 73.49 36.60 21.12
N ALA A 1074 73.56 37.92 20.92
CA ALA A 1074 72.49 38.85 21.31
C ALA A 1074 71.21 38.67 20.48
N ILE A 1075 71.31 38.37 19.18
CA ILE A 1075 70.15 38.01 18.35
C ILE A 1075 69.52 36.70 18.86
N ASP A 1076 70.33 35.71 19.20
CA ASP A 1076 69.84 34.43 19.73
C ASP A 1076 69.17 34.60 21.12
N VAL A 1077 69.66 35.52 21.95
CA VAL A 1077 69.01 35.93 23.22
C VAL A 1077 67.64 36.58 22.95
N VAL A 1078 67.54 37.50 22.00
CA VAL A 1078 66.25 38.13 21.67
C VAL A 1078 65.27 37.13 21.05
N ALA A 1079 65.76 36.23 20.18
CA ALA A 1079 64.97 35.16 19.60
C ALA A 1079 64.40 34.20 20.66
N SER A 1080 65.21 33.87 21.68
CA SER A 1080 64.82 32.93 22.75
C SER A 1080 63.99 33.57 23.86
N SER A 1081 64.13 34.89 24.10
CA SER A 1081 63.44 35.59 25.19
C SER A 1081 62.02 36.05 24.85
N ASN A 1082 61.69 36.20 23.57
CA ASN A 1082 60.36 36.64 23.09
C ASN A 1082 59.87 37.98 23.68
N ASP A 1083 60.78 38.78 24.26
CA ASP A 1083 60.49 40.06 24.92
C ASP A 1083 60.60 41.22 23.91
N GLU A 1084 59.51 41.98 23.75
CA GLU A 1084 59.45 43.13 22.83
C GLU A 1084 60.38 44.27 23.25
N THR A 1085 60.63 44.44 24.55
CA THR A 1085 61.47 45.54 25.05
C THR A 1085 62.94 45.32 24.68
N LEU A 1086 63.44 44.09 24.88
CA LEU A 1086 64.80 43.70 24.50
C LEU A 1086 64.98 43.74 22.98
N ALA A 1087 63.95 43.37 22.23
CA ALA A 1087 63.97 43.46 20.77
C ALA A 1087 64.01 44.91 20.27
N ASN A 1088 63.21 45.80 20.85
CA ASN A 1088 63.24 47.23 20.49
C ASN A 1088 64.60 47.84 20.81
N ASN A 1089 65.17 47.53 21.99
CA ASN A 1089 66.52 47.98 22.36
C ASN A 1089 67.58 47.48 21.36
N LEU A 1090 67.45 46.25 20.83
CA LEU A 1090 68.35 45.73 19.80
C LEU A 1090 68.08 46.37 18.43
N ILE A 1091 66.83 46.66 18.07
CA ILE A 1091 66.46 47.31 16.82
C ILE A 1091 66.97 48.75 16.78
N GLU A 1092 66.78 49.53 17.86
CA GLU A 1092 67.34 50.88 18.01
C GLU A 1092 68.87 50.87 17.88
N PHE A 1093 69.51 49.85 18.47
CA PHE A 1093 70.96 49.66 18.34
C PHE A 1093 71.39 49.32 16.91
N LEU A 1094 70.64 48.48 16.19
CA LEU A 1094 70.93 48.09 14.81
C LEU A 1094 70.63 49.22 13.79
N LEU A 1095 69.59 50.03 14.02
CA LEU A 1095 69.26 51.19 13.20
C LEU A 1095 70.21 52.37 13.44
N GLY A 1096 71.04 52.31 14.48
CA GLY A 1096 72.02 53.33 14.80
C GLY A 1096 71.46 54.52 15.57
N GLU A 1097 70.26 54.40 16.16
CA GLU A 1097 69.65 55.48 16.96
C GLU A 1097 70.39 55.68 18.29
N THR A 1098 71.03 54.63 18.83
CA THR A 1098 71.82 54.70 20.07
C THR A 1098 73.31 54.97 19.86
N ASP A 1099 73.89 54.43 18.77
CA ASP A 1099 75.34 54.43 18.50
C ASP A 1099 75.74 55.34 17.31
N GLY A 1100 74.77 55.99 16.65
CA GLY A 1100 74.99 56.98 15.57
C GLY A 1100 75.35 56.40 14.20
N PHE A 1101 75.56 55.08 14.08
CA PHE A 1101 75.89 54.40 12.83
C PHE A 1101 74.91 53.26 12.56
N PRO A 1102 74.15 53.29 11.45
CA PRO A 1102 73.31 52.16 11.07
C PRO A 1102 74.19 50.94 10.76
N LYS A 1103 73.85 49.81 11.38
CA LYS A 1103 74.54 48.53 11.18
C LYS A 1103 74.02 47.84 9.91
N ASP A 1104 74.76 46.81 9.45
CA ASP A 1104 74.41 46.07 8.23
C ASP A 1104 72.95 45.55 8.30
N PRO A 1105 72.10 45.88 7.29
CA PRO A 1105 70.71 45.42 7.22
C PRO A 1105 70.53 43.90 7.35
N LYS A 1106 71.59 43.10 7.12
CA LYS A 1106 71.59 41.64 7.33
C LYS A 1106 71.29 41.24 8.77
N TYR A 1107 71.74 42.01 9.76
CA TYR A 1107 71.44 41.70 11.17
C TYR A 1107 69.98 42.01 11.51
N LEU A 1108 69.44 43.10 10.95
CA LEU A 1108 68.02 43.46 11.10
C LEU A 1108 67.12 42.42 10.42
N PHE A 1109 67.51 41.95 9.23
CA PHE A 1109 66.85 40.85 8.54
C PHE A 1109 66.87 39.56 9.38
N ARG A 1110 68.04 39.15 9.89
CA ARG A 1110 68.17 37.95 10.74
C ARG A 1110 67.34 38.05 12.03
N LEU A 1111 67.24 39.25 12.61
CA LEU A 1111 66.42 39.50 13.78
C LEU A 1111 64.91 39.34 13.49
N TYR A 1112 64.40 39.96 12.42
CA TYR A 1112 62.99 39.82 12.04
C TYR A 1112 62.62 38.38 11.66
N MET A 1113 63.55 37.66 11.02
CA MET A 1113 63.41 36.25 10.70
C MET A 1113 63.32 35.38 11.96
N ALA A 1114 64.23 35.60 12.92
CA ALA A 1114 64.22 34.89 14.19
C ALA A 1114 62.93 35.16 15.01
N ARG A 1115 62.37 36.37 14.92
CA ARG A 1115 61.09 36.76 15.56
C ARG A 1115 59.84 36.41 14.74
N LYS A 1116 59.97 35.77 13.57
CA LYS A 1116 58.86 35.44 12.65
C LYS A 1116 58.04 36.66 12.20
N GLN A 1117 58.62 37.85 12.19
CA GLN A 1117 57.99 39.08 11.69
C GLN A 1117 58.17 39.20 10.17
N PHE A 1118 57.46 38.34 9.43
CA PHE A 1118 57.66 38.16 7.98
C PHE A 1118 57.35 39.41 7.14
N ARG A 1119 56.43 40.27 7.59
CA ARG A 1119 56.07 41.50 6.85
C ARG A 1119 57.22 42.49 6.81
N ASP A 1120 57.88 42.74 7.94
CA ASP A 1120 58.99 43.69 7.99
C ASP A 1120 60.29 43.06 7.46
N ALA A 1121 60.48 41.75 7.67
CA ALA A 1121 61.53 40.99 6.99
C ALA A 1121 61.44 41.11 5.45
N SER A 1122 60.22 41.11 4.88
CA SER A 1122 60.03 41.26 3.42
C SER A 1122 60.49 42.63 2.89
N LYS A 1123 60.31 43.70 3.67
CA LYS A 1123 60.80 45.05 3.31
C LYS A 1123 62.32 45.10 3.38
N SER A 1124 62.91 44.58 4.45
CA SER A 1124 64.37 44.50 4.60
C SER A 1124 65.01 43.66 3.49
N ALA A 1125 64.39 42.53 3.12
CA ALA A 1125 64.85 41.69 2.01
C ALA A 1125 64.80 42.41 0.65
N LEU A 1126 63.78 43.25 0.41
CA LEU A 1126 63.70 44.06 -0.80
C LEU A 1126 64.82 45.10 -0.86
N ILE A 1127 65.16 45.72 0.28
CA ILE A 1127 66.27 46.68 0.38
C ILE A 1127 67.60 45.97 0.09
N ILE A 1128 67.85 44.84 0.73
CA ILE A 1128 69.07 44.03 0.52
C ILE A 1128 69.17 43.59 -0.95
N ALA A 1129 68.08 43.12 -1.54
CA ALA A 1129 68.07 42.68 -2.93
C ALA A 1129 68.30 43.83 -3.91
N ASN A 1130 67.74 45.02 -3.64
CA ASN A 1130 68.00 46.20 -4.46
C ASN A 1130 69.46 46.65 -4.37
N GLU A 1131 70.04 46.64 -3.16
CA GLU A 1131 71.45 46.99 -2.96
C GLU A 1131 72.39 46.00 -3.69
N GLU A 1132 72.16 44.69 -3.53
CA GLU A 1132 72.90 43.66 -4.25
C GLU A 1132 72.67 43.72 -5.77
N GLN A 1133 71.47 44.10 -6.23
CA GLN A 1133 71.16 44.30 -7.65
C GLN A 1133 71.89 45.50 -8.25
N VAL A 1134 72.00 46.62 -7.51
CA VAL A 1134 72.78 47.79 -7.91
C VAL A 1134 74.27 47.45 -7.95
N ASN A 1135 74.76 46.67 -6.98
CA ASN A 1135 76.14 46.21 -6.91
C ASN A 1135 76.50 45.14 -7.96
N GLY A 1136 75.54 44.66 -8.76
CA GLY A 1136 75.76 43.68 -9.83
C GLY A 1136 75.71 42.21 -9.40
N ASN A 1137 75.40 41.92 -8.13
CA ASN A 1137 75.29 40.58 -7.57
C ASN A 1137 73.88 39.99 -7.75
N TYR A 1138 73.45 39.86 -9.01
CA TYR A 1138 72.07 39.46 -9.37
C TYR A 1138 71.62 38.10 -8.84
N ARG A 1139 72.56 37.17 -8.62
CA ARG A 1139 72.25 35.84 -8.07
C ARG A 1139 71.94 35.90 -6.58
N ASN A 1140 72.70 36.67 -5.81
CA ASN A 1140 72.45 36.84 -4.37
C ASN A 1140 71.14 37.61 -4.16
N ALA A 1141 70.88 38.65 -4.96
CA ALA A 1141 69.60 39.36 -4.95
C ALA A 1141 68.42 38.43 -5.29
N HIS A 1142 68.60 37.52 -6.27
CA HIS A 1142 67.60 36.52 -6.61
C HIS A 1142 67.36 35.53 -5.48
N ASP A 1143 68.42 34.96 -4.90
CA ASP A 1143 68.35 33.92 -3.86
C ASP A 1143 67.69 34.47 -2.57
N VAL A 1144 68.01 35.71 -2.17
CA VAL A 1144 67.38 36.38 -1.01
C VAL A 1144 65.88 36.58 -1.23
N LEU A 1145 65.47 37.11 -2.39
CA LEU A 1145 64.06 37.31 -2.71
C LEU A 1145 63.31 35.99 -2.87
N PHE A 1146 63.96 34.97 -3.43
CA PHE A 1146 63.39 33.65 -3.64
C PHE A 1146 63.14 32.93 -2.30
N ALA A 1147 64.12 32.93 -1.41
CA ALA A 1147 63.98 32.35 -0.06
C ALA A 1147 62.82 32.99 0.69
N MET A 1148 62.71 34.33 0.66
CA MET A 1148 61.59 35.04 1.30
C MET A 1148 60.24 34.77 0.64
N CYS A 1149 60.18 34.63 -0.68
CA CYS A 1149 58.95 34.22 -1.37
C CYS A 1149 58.51 32.79 -0.98
N GLN A 1150 59.46 31.87 -0.76
CA GLN A 1150 59.15 30.52 -0.31
C GLN A 1150 58.62 30.52 1.13
N GLU A 1151 59.24 31.26 2.03
CA GLU A 1151 58.76 31.34 3.42
C GLU A 1151 57.40 32.03 3.54
N LEU A 1152 57.15 33.11 2.78
CA LEU A 1152 55.83 33.75 2.75
C LEU A 1152 54.75 32.80 2.22
N LYS A 1153 55.07 31.97 1.22
CA LYS A 1153 54.16 30.92 0.73
C LYS A 1153 53.91 29.82 1.75
N GLN A 1154 54.95 29.31 2.41
CA GLN A 1154 54.82 28.26 3.43
C GLN A 1154 53.94 28.73 4.60
N ASN A 1155 54.03 30.00 4.97
CA ASN A 1155 53.23 30.59 6.04
C ASN A 1155 51.88 31.19 5.57
N GLY A 1156 51.48 30.99 4.31
CA GLY A 1156 50.19 31.43 3.77
C GLY A 1156 50.00 32.95 3.64
N ILE A 1157 51.09 33.73 3.64
CA ILE A 1157 51.05 35.20 3.55
C ILE A 1157 51.15 35.64 2.08
N LYS A 1158 50.29 36.58 1.67
CA LYS A 1158 50.28 37.10 0.28
C LYS A 1158 51.61 37.80 -0.02
N ILE A 1159 52.29 37.32 -1.07
CA ILE A 1159 53.55 37.92 -1.55
C ILE A 1159 53.27 39.36 -2.07
N PRO A 1160 54.02 40.38 -1.62
CA PRO A 1160 53.95 41.73 -2.16
C PRO A 1160 54.27 41.75 -3.66
N TYR A 1161 53.49 42.54 -4.42
CA TYR A 1161 53.64 42.61 -5.88
C TYR A 1161 55.06 43.06 -6.30
N ASP A 1162 55.62 44.06 -5.63
CA ASP A 1162 56.96 44.58 -5.95
C ASP A 1162 58.05 43.52 -5.77
N MET A 1163 57.94 42.70 -4.73
CA MET A 1163 58.87 41.61 -4.46
C MET A 1163 58.79 40.52 -5.55
N TYR A 1164 57.56 40.15 -5.94
CA TYR A 1164 57.34 39.19 -7.02
C TYR A 1164 57.81 39.74 -8.37
N ALA A 1165 57.58 41.02 -8.66
CA ALA A 1165 58.02 41.67 -9.88
C ALA A 1165 59.55 41.72 -9.99
N SER A 1166 60.25 42.09 -8.92
CA SER A 1166 61.72 42.08 -8.86
C SER A 1166 62.30 40.67 -8.97
N LEU A 1167 61.71 39.68 -8.28
CA LEU A 1167 62.12 38.28 -8.40
C LEU A 1167 61.93 37.77 -9.83
N MET A 1168 60.77 38.03 -10.45
CA MET A 1168 60.49 37.59 -11.83
C MET A 1168 61.43 38.23 -12.83
N LEU A 1169 61.81 39.50 -12.62
CA LEU A 1169 62.78 40.19 -13.46
C LEU A 1169 64.18 39.54 -13.36
N LEU A 1170 64.68 39.31 -12.15
CA LEU A 1170 65.96 38.64 -11.91
C LEU A 1170 65.95 37.18 -12.38
N HIS A 1171 64.85 36.47 -12.19
CA HIS A 1171 64.68 35.09 -12.60
C HIS A 1171 64.67 34.95 -14.13
N SER A 1172 63.95 35.84 -14.83
CA SER A 1172 63.99 35.92 -16.29
C SER A 1172 65.43 36.18 -16.78
N TYR A 1173 66.16 37.11 -16.16
CA TYR A 1173 67.55 37.41 -16.51
C TYR A 1173 68.49 36.19 -16.37
N ILE A 1174 68.40 35.44 -15.27
CA ILE A 1174 69.25 34.25 -15.03
C ILE A 1174 68.93 33.13 -16.03
N LEU A 1175 67.66 32.89 -16.32
CA LEU A 1175 67.23 31.74 -17.13
C LEU A 1175 67.43 31.91 -18.64
N VAL A 1176 67.49 33.15 -19.17
CA VAL A 1176 67.68 33.39 -20.61
C VAL A 1176 68.88 32.60 -21.14
N ARG A 1177 70.04 32.68 -20.47
CA ARG A 1177 71.26 32.01 -20.92
C ARG A 1177 71.13 30.48 -20.91
N LEU A 1178 70.34 29.92 -20.00
CA LEU A 1178 70.09 28.49 -19.93
C LEU A 1178 69.19 28.02 -21.08
N HIS A 1179 68.10 28.75 -21.37
CA HIS A 1179 67.16 28.39 -22.44
C HIS A 1179 67.78 28.55 -23.83
N VAL A 1180 68.61 29.57 -24.05
CA VAL A 1180 69.40 29.71 -25.29
C VAL A 1180 70.33 28.50 -25.47
N LYS A 1181 71.05 28.07 -24.42
CA LYS A 1181 71.92 26.88 -24.48
C LYS A 1181 71.17 25.57 -24.74
N ARG A 1182 69.89 25.50 -24.37
CA ARG A 1182 69.02 24.32 -24.58
C ARG A 1182 68.28 24.33 -25.92
N GLY A 1183 68.53 25.32 -26.79
CA GLY A 1183 67.90 25.46 -28.11
C GLY A 1183 66.45 25.99 -28.08
N ASP A 1184 65.92 26.36 -26.92
CA ASP A 1184 64.55 26.89 -26.78
C ASP A 1184 64.56 28.42 -26.94
N HIS A 1185 64.87 28.85 -28.17
CA HIS A 1185 65.06 30.26 -28.52
C HIS A 1185 63.79 31.09 -28.32
N LEU A 1186 62.60 30.49 -28.47
CA LEU A 1186 61.33 31.19 -28.39
C LEU A 1186 60.98 31.58 -26.96
N LYS A 1187 61.25 30.71 -25.96
CA LYS A 1187 61.13 31.08 -24.54
C LYS A 1187 62.21 32.08 -24.12
N ALA A 1188 63.44 31.91 -24.61
CA ALA A 1188 64.51 32.85 -24.35
C ALA A 1188 64.17 34.26 -24.86
N ALA A 1189 63.62 34.39 -26.07
CA ALA A 1189 63.19 35.66 -26.65
C ALA A 1189 62.08 36.34 -25.83
N ARG A 1190 61.06 35.58 -25.38
CA ARG A 1190 59.99 36.12 -24.52
C ARG A 1190 60.53 36.62 -23.17
N MET A 1191 61.49 35.92 -22.57
CA MET A 1191 62.13 36.36 -21.32
C MET A 1191 63.04 37.56 -21.54
N LEU A 1192 63.77 37.62 -22.67
CA LEU A 1192 64.59 38.76 -23.07
C LEU A 1192 63.77 40.03 -23.23
N ILE A 1193 62.56 39.96 -23.82
CA ILE A 1193 61.68 41.13 -23.95
C ILE A 1193 61.37 41.74 -22.58
N ARG A 1194 61.10 40.92 -21.55
CA ARG A 1194 60.83 41.40 -20.19
C ARG A 1194 62.03 42.10 -19.56
N VAL A 1195 63.24 41.56 -19.78
CA VAL A 1195 64.49 42.14 -19.29
C VAL A 1195 64.82 43.43 -20.05
N ALA A 1196 64.68 43.43 -21.37
CA ALA A 1196 64.93 44.59 -22.24
C ALA A 1196 64.03 45.78 -21.89
N ASN A 1197 62.74 45.54 -21.63
CA ASN A 1197 61.80 46.58 -21.19
C ASN A 1197 62.16 47.20 -19.83
N ASN A 1198 63.03 46.57 -19.04
CA ASN A 1198 63.43 47.02 -17.69
C ASN A 1198 64.96 47.16 -17.54
N ILE A 1199 65.67 47.44 -18.64
CA ILE A 1199 67.15 47.44 -18.66
C ILE A 1199 67.77 48.51 -17.74
N SER A 1200 67.04 49.58 -17.44
CA SER A 1200 67.44 50.62 -16.48
C SER A 1200 67.69 50.08 -15.06
N LYS A 1201 67.10 48.92 -14.69
CA LYS A 1201 67.31 48.25 -13.40
C LYS A 1201 68.55 47.35 -13.38
N PHE A 1202 69.35 47.32 -14.45
CA PHE A 1202 70.60 46.57 -14.56
C PHE A 1202 71.79 47.48 -14.94
N PRO A 1203 72.14 48.48 -14.10
CA PRO A 1203 73.09 49.55 -14.44
C PRO A 1203 74.53 49.07 -14.69
N SER A 1204 74.92 47.88 -14.19
CA SER A 1204 76.28 47.35 -14.40
C SER A 1204 76.57 46.85 -15.83
N ARG A 1205 75.55 46.75 -16.70
CA ARG A 1205 75.70 46.29 -18.10
C ARG A 1205 75.26 47.30 -19.17
N SER A 1206 74.67 48.44 -18.79
CA SER A 1206 74.31 49.51 -19.73
C SER A 1206 75.52 50.28 -20.28
N THR A 1207 76.73 50.02 -19.78
CA THR A 1207 77.99 50.65 -20.23
C THR A 1207 78.73 49.88 -21.33
N HIS A 1208 78.23 48.72 -21.79
CA HIS A 1208 78.96 47.83 -22.71
C HIS A 1208 78.20 47.36 -23.96
N SER A 1209 77.07 47.96 -24.33
CA SER A 1209 76.21 47.47 -25.43
C SER A 1209 75.94 48.49 -26.55
N GLU A 1210 76.98 49.14 -27.09
CA GLU A 1210 76.91 49.88 -28.36
C GLU A 1210 77.51 49.10 -29.57
N HIS A 1211 78.03 47.87 -29.40
CA HIS A 1211 78.75 47.18 -30.50
C HIS A 1211 78.47 45.69 -30.73
N SER A 1212 77.31 45.15 -30.33
CA SER A 1212 77.03 43.72 -30.59
C SER A 1212 75.57 43.40 -30.84
N PHE A 1213 74.93 44.16 -31.74
CA PHE A 1213 73.68 43.78 -32.40
C PHE A 1213 73.86 43.92 -33.92
N ASP A 1214 74.80 43.15 -34.46
CA ASP A 1214 74.92 42.86 -35.89
C ASP A 1214 75.61 41.51 -36.04
N CYS A 1215 74.81 40.44 -36.00
CA CYS A 1215 75.11 39.16 -36.65
C CYS A 1215 73.89 38.23 -36.54
N LEU A 1216 73.29 38.00 -37.71
CA LEU A 1216 72.48 36.83 -38.11
C LEU A 1216 71.00 36.83 -37.71
N SER A 1217 70.18 37.16 -38.71
CA SER A 1217 69.11 36.32 -39.29
C SER A 1217 68.57 35.17 -38.44
#